data_AF-A0A9E4QDM8-F1
#
_entry.id   AF-A0A9E4QDM8-F1
#
_cell.length_a   1.000
_cell.length_b   1.000
_cell.length_c   1.000
_cell.angle_alpha   90.00
_cell.angle_beta   90.00
_cell.angle_gamma   90.00
#
_symmetry.space_group_name_H-M   'P 1'
#
loop_
_entity.id
_entity.type
_entity.pdbx_description
1 polymer ?
#
loop_
_entity_poly.entity_id
_entity_poly.type
_entity_poly.pdbx_seq_one_letter_code
_entity_poly.pdbx_strand_id
1 'polypeptide(L)'
;MLWRTLAGLTASVLLVVALACGSLEVLDPANIPTVPPEDTPPPDIRRTVAAAVRATIQAAPTPTPDAAPTSTQAPAVPPTRDPAVTATSVEVSTPVPEPTAAPTFLPTASPVPVATPAPLPTAEQKATQAPTVTPAPAPSPTATVAPSPTPTPTPTPAATPTATASGSIPTLEARVTYLRFFESGATEVTREDRVYRRVFDQESTRSIDWELTLVHPPPGVQIYEFTVEAVYHRPDGSVLGRSTLEGRLEGDSTISWTTSSFGQREKGRTGGWPLGAYRVDLLVDGGLVASSEFVIEDRPNAEPASFIELRDGLPWATGRLTYENRRDLKTLSVLTRNHPDLAATVAAFPWVVEGVTDDTRVALEYLALLADQDPVLATSLAGLPWVADDITRPEATALKYLTLLSRRDGPLAHTVAALPWAINQVSPQEGTALEYLYFFTTESPAIAHIIAGYPWFADGITAAELGALKDLRDVATLDVPLSQSLASRNWAIDGIIGDERFALWSLKHLARKDPSLATQVAGYPWVSDDITSHEAWALNYLKDLQALDATLGKTVAGLSWFVDEIDEQGRLTVEILADIAKLDVDLARALAVLPWLQFELTSDEQVALRHLSDLLIQDPVLAKQVSDMAFLTSSFEV
;
A
#
# COMPACT_ATOMS: atom_id res chain seq x y z
N MET A 1 55.34 13.41 4.65
CA MET A 1 55.84 14.27 3.55
C MET A 1 55.28 13.75 2.21
N LEU A 2 53.95 13.79 2.05
CA LEU A 2 53.23 13.11 0.96
C LEU A 2 51.97 13.92 0.56
N TRP A 3 52.16 15.22 0.36
CA TRP A 3 51.14 16.17 -0.13
C TRP A 3 51.69 16.83 -1.40
N ARG A 4 51.76 16.08 -2.52
CA ARG A 4 52.14 16.62 -3.84
C ARG A 4 51.87 15.72 -5.06
N THR A 5 50.80 14.92 -5.05
CA THR A 5 50.39 14.06 -6.20
C THR A 5 48.87 13.90 -6.30
N LEU A 6 48.10 14.99 -6.22
CA LEU A 6 46.63 14.96 -6.34
C LEU A 6 46.05 16.28 -6.91
N ALA A 7 46.76 16.89 -7.87
CA ALA A 7 46.36 18.11 -8.58
C ALA A 7 46.28 17.90 -10.10
N GLY A 8 45.94 16.68 -10.53
CA GLY A 8 46.02 16.27 -11.94
C GLY A 8 45.07 15.12 -12.27
N LEU A 9 43.77 15.30 -12.00
CA LEU A 9 42.71 14.42 -12.54
C LEU A 9 41.29 15.06 -12.53
N THR A 10 41.17 16.38 -12.39
CA THR A 10 39.88 17.12 -12.41
C THR A 10 39.86 18.23 -13.45
N ALA A 11 40.45 17.97 -14.63
CA ALA A 11 40.61 18.96 -15.72
C ALA A 11 40.22 18.40 -17.11
N SER A 12 39.26 17.46 -17.17
CA SER A 12 38.88 16.81 -18.44
C SER A 12 37.38 16.54 -18.64
N VAL A 13 36.50 17.21 -17.88
CA VAL A 13 35.03 17.11 -18.07
C VAL A 13 34.37 18.48 -18.35
N LEU A 14 35.10 19.59 -18.16
CA LEU A 14 34.61 20.96 -18.41
C LEU A 14 35.14 21.55 -19.73
N LEU A 15 35.06 20.77 -20.83
CA LEU A 15 35.48 21.20 -22.18
C LEU A 15 34.62 20.63 -23.33
N VAL A 16 33.30 20.53 -23.17
CA VAL A 16 32.37 20.18 -24.27
C VAL A 16 31.21 21.17 -24.46
N VAL A 17 30.86 22.00 -23.46
CA VAL A 17 29.69 22.92 -23.55
C VAL A 17 30.12 24.40 -23.64
N ALA A 18 31.04 24.70 -24.56
CA ALA A 18 31.43 26.09 -24.89
C ALA A 18 31.80 26.23 -26.39
N LEU A 19 30.98 25.66 -27.28
CA LEU A 19 31.08 25.83 -28.73
C LEU A 19 29.73 26.23 -29.35
N ALA A 20 29.13 27.28 -28.79
CA ALA A 20 28.03 28.03 -29.40
C ALA A 20 28.10 29.50 -28.95
N CYS A 21 27.93 30.44 -29.89
CA CYS A 21 28.01 31.90 -29.71
C CYS A 21 29.34 32.44 -29.16
N GLY A 22 30.23 32.84 -30.08
CA GLY A 22 31.46 33.57 -29.73
C GLY A 22 31.27 35.09 -29.72
N SER A 23 31.99 35.76 -28.82
CA SER A 23 32.64 37.07 -29.02
C SER A 23 33.49 37.36 -27.77
N LEU A 24 34.81 37.27 -27.90
CA LEU A 24 35.74 37.55 -26.80
C LEU A 24 36.39 38.92 -27.04
N GLU A 25 35.82 39.98 -26.46
CA GLU A 25 36.50 41.27 -26.38
C GLU A 25 37.38 41.32 -25.13
N VAL A 26 38.63 41.72 -25.30
CA VAL A 26 39.64 41.76 -24.23
C VAL A 26 39.51 43.07 -23.47
N LEU A 27 39.20 43.01 -22.17
CA LEU A 27 39.18 44.18 -21.29
C LEU A 27 40.43 44.24 -20.40
N ASP A 28 40.95 45.46 -20.27
CA ASP A 28 42.21 45.84 -19.62
C ASP A 28 42.09 45.75 -18.07
N PRO A 29 43.02 45.08 -17.36
CA PRO A 29 42.95 44.92 -15.91
C PRO A 29 43.14 46.21 -15.08
N ALA A 30 43.37 47.37 -15.70
CA ALA A 30 43.69 48.61 -15.01
C ALA A 30 42.48 49.44 -14.50
N ASN A 31 41.23 49.04 -14.74
CA ASN A 31 40.05 49.88 -14.42
C ASN A 31 38.88 49.11 -13.77
N ILE A 32 39.11 48.59 -12.55
CA ILE A 32 38.04 48.01 -11.71
C ILE A 32 37.46 49.11 -10.81
N PRO A 33 36.19 49.52 -10.97
CA PRO A 33 35.53 50.39 -10.01
C PRO A 33 35.28 49.63 -8.70
N THR A 34 35.70 50.20 -7.57
CA THR A 34 35.46 49.63 -6.25
C THR A 34 33.97 49.69 -5.90
N VAL A 35 33.30 48.54 -5.96
CA VAL A 35 31.94 48.36 -5.43
C VAL A 35 32.01 48.45 -3.90
N PRO A 36 31.17 49.28 -3.23
CA PRO A 36 31.11 49.29 -1.77
C PRO A 36 30.51 47.96 -1.25
N PRO A 37 30.80 47.53 -0.01
CA PRO A 37 30.21 46.32 0.54
C PRO A 37 28.68 46.46 0.58
N GLU A 38 27.99 45.61 -0.17
CA GLU A 38 26.53 45.54 -0.18
C GLU A 38 26.07 44.82 1.09
N ASP A 39 25.89 45.59 2.16
CA ASP A 39 25.46 45.10 3.48
C ASP A 39 23.91 44.90 3.51
N THR A 40 23.39 44.30 2.44
CA THR A 40 22.00 43.86 2.32
C THR A 40 21.92 42.39 2.74
N PRO A 41 21.15 42.03 3.78
CA PRO A 41 20.90 40.62 4.07
C PRO A 41 20.17 39.99 2.86
N PRO A 42 20.44 38.72 2.53
CA PRO A 42 19.76 38.06 1.42
C PRO A 42 18.23 38.14 1.62
N PRO A 43 17.45 38.29 0.53
CA PRO A 43 16.00 38.45 0.64
C PRO A 43 15.41 37.29 1.43
N ASP A 44 14.64 37.63 2.46
CA ASP A 44 14.15 36.68 3.46
C ASP A 44 13.23 35.64 2.82
N ILE A 45 13.78 34.46 2.51
CA ILE A 45 13.12 33.35 1.80
C ILE A 45 11.81 32.92 2.51
N ARG A 46 11.68 33.22 3.80
CA ARG A 46 10.47 32.98 4.61
C ARG A 46 9.28 33.82 4.15
N ARG A 47 9.51 35.05 3.67
CA ARG A 47 8.47 35.85 3.01
C ARG A 47 7.98 35.20 1.72
N THR A 48 8.82 34.42 1.04
CA THR A 48 8.50 33.82 -0.26
C THR A 48 7.42 32.74 -0.16
N VAL A 49 7.45 31.87 0.86
CA VAL A 49 6.43 30.81 1.03
C VAL A 49 5.06 31.40 1.33
N ALA A 50 4.96 32.28 2.34
CA ALA A 50 3.70 32.94 2.67
C ALA A 50 3.22 33.89 1.56
N ALA A 51 4.12 34.47 0.76
CA ALA A 51 3.77 35.24 -0.43
C ALA A 51 3.31 34.34 -1.59
N ALA A 52 3.89 33.16 -1.78
CA ALA A 52 3.47 32.18 -2.79
C ALA A 52 2.06 31.66 -2.49
N VAL A 53 1.80 31.21 -1.26
CA VAL A 53 0.46 30.82 -0.80
C VAL A 53 -0.55 31.95 -1.02
N ARG A 54 -0.21 33.20 -0.63
CA ARG A 54 -1.07 34.36 -0.86
C ARG A 54 -1.25 34.70 -2.34
N ALA A 55 -0.23 34.53 -3.18
CA ALA A 55 -0.30 34.78 -4.62
C ALA A 55 -1.21 33.74 -5.30
N THR A 56 -1.11 32.46 -4.94
CA THR A 56 -2.04 31.42 -5.41
C THR A 56 -3.47 31.73 -5.00
N ILE A 57 -3.72 32.06 -3.72
CA ILE A 57 -5.04 32.45 -3.22
C ILE A 57 -5.59 33.71 -3.94
N GLN A 58 -4.72 34.67 -4.30
CA GLN A 58 -5.11 35.88 -5.04
C GLN A 58 -5.27 35.66 -6.55
N ALA A 59 -4.68 34.61 -7.11
CA ALA A 59 -4.81 34.23 -8.52
C ALA A 59 -6.06 33.40 -8.81
N ALA A 60 -6.71 32.85 -7.77
CA ALA A 60 -7.99 32.16 -7.90
C ALA A 60 -9.08 33.11 -8.46
N PRO A 61 -9.83 32.73 -9.51
CA PRO A 61 -10.81 33.61 -10.12
C PRO A 61 -11.97 33.88 -9.15
N THR A 62 -12.21 35.17 -8.85
CA THR A 62 -13.37 35.60 -8.08
C THR A 62 -14.65 35.07 -8.72
N PRO A 63 -15.54 34.36 -7.98
CA PRO A 63 -16.84 33.99 -8.51
C PRO A 63 -17.65 35.26 -8.78
N THR A 64 -17.88 35.56 -10.05
CA THR A 64 -18.80 36.62 -10.46
C THR A 64 -20.19 36.29 -9.89
N PRO A 65 -20.83 37.21 -9.14
CA PRO A 65 -22.13 36.92 -8.56
C PRO A 65 -23.17 36.71 -9.67
N ASP A 66 -23.81 35.53 -9.63
CA ASP A 66 -24.70 35.03 -10.66
C ASP A 66 -25.96 35.92 -10.78
N ALA A 67 -26.23 36.41 -11.98
CA ALA A 67 -27.35 37.30 -12.25
C ALA A 67 -28.57 36.47 -12.68
N ALA A 68 -29.65 36.52 -11.89
CA ALA A 68 -30.83 35.68 -12.06
C ALA A 68 -31.42 35.73 -13.49
N PRO A 69 -31.89 34.58 -14.03
CA PRO A 69 -32.27 34.47 -15.43
C PRO A 69 -33.57 35.21 -15.72
N THR A 70 -33.51 36.19 -16.64
CA THR A 70 -34.70 36.86 -17.19
C THR A 70 -35.03 36.26 -18.56
N SER A 71 -36.16 35.55 -18.64
CA SER A 71 -36.72 35.05 -19.89
C SER A 71 -37.13 36.20 -20.82
N THR A 72 -36.67 36.20 -22.07
CA THR A 72 -37.31 36.92 -23.19
C THR A 72 -37.05 36.17 -24.50
N GLN A 73 -38.11 35.99 -25.29
CA GLN A 73 -38.11 35.20 -26.53
C GLN A 73 -37.48 35.95 -27.72
N ALA A 74 -37.01 35.20 -28.71
CA ALA A 74 -36.73 35.66 -30.08
C ALA A 74 -37.46 34.75 -31.10
N PRO A 75 -37.79 35.23 -32.32
CA PRO A 75 -38.97 34.76 -33.07
C PRO A 75 -38.72 33.63 -34.09
N ALA A 76 -39.82 33.10 -34.65
CA ALA A 76 -39.88 31.92 -35.53
C ALA A 76 -40.17 32.21 -37.03
N VAL A 77 -40.26 31.11 -37.83
CA VAL A 77 -40.80 30.92 -39.21
C VAL A 77 -39.85 31.30 -40.38
N PRO A 78 -39.78 30.61 -41.56
CA PRO A 78 -40.46 29.38 -42.07
C PRO A 78 -39.52 28.21 -42.56
N PRO A 79 -40.06 27.04 -42.99
CA PRO A 79 -39.34 25.96 -43.72
C PRO A 79 -39.45 26.05 -45.27
N THR A 80 -38.85 25.12 -46.05
CA THR A 80 -39.50 24.11 -46.95
C THR A 80 -38.57 23.55 -48.08
N ARG A 81 -38.64 22.23 -48.35
CA ARG A 81 -38.58 21.49 -49.68
C ARG A 81 -37.26 21.16 -50.43
N ASP A 82 -37.11 19.85 -50.70
CA ASP A 82 -36.57 19.16 -51.91
C ASP A 82 -37.25 19.62 -53.24
N PRO A 83 -36.74 19.34 -54.48
CA PRO A 83 -36.02 18.10 -54.90
C PRO A 83 -34.98 18.13 -56.08
N ALA A 84 -34.32 16.98 -56.29
CA ALA A 84 -34.05 16.27 -57.59
C ALA A 84 -33.07 16.74 -58.72
N VAL A 85 -32.24 15.76 -59.17
CA VAL A 85 -31.95 15.32 -60.59
C VAL A 85 -30.69 15.80 -61.39
N THR A 86 -29.75 14.83 -61.52
CA THR A 86 -29.01 14.35 -62.74
C THR A 86 -27.87 15.12 -63.45
N ALA A 87 -26.75 14.42 -63.69
CA ALA A 87 -25.86 14.52 -64.87
C ALA A 87 -25.14 13.17 -65.17
N THR A 88 -24.58 12.99 -66.39
CA THR A 88 -24.29 11.67 -67.02
C THR A 88 -22.87 11.53 -67.63
N SER A 89 -22.22 10.35 -67.54
CA SER A 89 -21.34 9.67 -68.56
C SER A 89 -20.78 8.33 -68.00
N VAL A 90 -20.81 7.13 -68.65
CA VAL A 90 -20.19 6.61 -69.91
C VAL A 90 -18.67 6.31 -69.70
N GLU A 91 -18.08 5.12 -69.93
CA GLU A 91 -18.48 3.81 -70.54
C GLU A 91 -17.49 2.62 -70.25
N VAL A 92 -17.83 1.40 -70.73
CA VAL A 92 -16.96 0.24 -71.15
C VAL A 92 -16.20 -0.63 -70.12
N SER A 93 -16.60 -1.92 -70.03
CA SER A 93 -15.74 -3.12 -70.28
C SER A 93 -16.54 -4.44 -70.34
N THR A 94 -16.00 -5.46 -71.01
CA THR A 94 -16.69 -6.66 -71.55
C THR A 94 -16.66 -7.94 -70.68
N PRO A 95 -17.48 -8.99 -70.96
CA PRO A 95 -17.72 -10.12 -70.05
C PRO A 95 -17.04 -11.46 -70.42
N VAL A 96 -16.76 -12.31 -69.41
CA VAL A 96 -16.46 -13.76 -69.51
C VAL A 96 -16.81 -14.44 -68.15
N PRO A 97 -16.92 -15.79 -68.00
CA PRO A 97 -18.15 -16.39 -67.47
C PRO A 97 -18.05 -17.09 -66.10
N GLU A 98 -19.23 -17.43 -65.60
CA GLU A 98 -19.59 -18.08 -64.34
C GLU A 98 -19.02 -19.51 -64.14
N PRO A 99 -18.52 -19.83 -62.93
CA PRO A 99 -18.47 -21.19 -62.40
C PRO A 99 -19.49 -21.40 -61.27
N THR A 100 -20.46 -22.28 -61.56
CA THR A 100 -21.21 -23.17 -60.66
C THR A 100 -21.27 -22.81 -59.16
N ALA A 101 -22.43 -22.33 -58.70
CA ALA A 101 -22.74 -22.22 -57.28
C ALA A 101 -22.83 -23.61 -56.58
N ALA A 102 -22.01 -23.80 -55.54
CA ALA A 102 -22.19 -24.85 -54.55
C ALA A 102 -23.36 -24.52 -53.60
N PRO A 103 -24.01 -25.50 -52.94
CA PRO A 103 -25.17 -25.24 -52.10
C PRO A 103 -24.80 -24.46 -50.82
N THR A 104 -25.33 -23.25 -50.70
CA THR A 104 -25.25 -22.45 -49.46
C THR A 104 -26.11 -23.10 -48.38
N PHE A 105 -25.48 -23.63 -47.33
CA PHE A 105 -26.20 -24.03 -46.11
C PHE A 105 -26.76 -22.77 -45.42
N LEU A 106 -28.05 -22.81 -45.04
CA LEU A 106 -28.61 -21.74 -44.21
C LEU A 106 -27.90 -21.72 -42.84
N PRO A 107 -27.50 -20.55 -42.32
CA PRO A 107 -27.07 -20.47 -40.94
C PRO A 107 -28.26 -20.79 -40.02
N THR A 108 -28.08 -21.80 -39.17
CA THR A 108 -29.02 -22.08 -38.08
C THR A 108 -29.13 -20.84 -37.19
N ALA A 109 -30.36 -20.40 -36.91
CA ALA A 109 -30.58 -19.22 -36.08
C ALA A 109 -30.01 -19.46 -34.67
N SER A 110 -29.03 -18.63 -34.28
CA SER A 110 -28.51 -18.60 -32.92
C SER A 110 -29.66 -18.24 -31.96
N PRO A 111 -29.80 -18.93 -30.81
CA PRO A 111 -30.90 -18.66 -29.88
C PRO A 111 -30.81 -17.23 -29.35
N VAL A 112 -31.94 -16.51 -29.44
CA VAL A 112 -32.08 -15.15 -28.89
C VAL A 112 -31.84 -15.21 -27.37
N PRO A 113 -30.99 -14.34 -26.79
CA PRO A 113 -30.78 -14.31 -25.36
C PRO A 113 -32.08 -13.99 -24.64
N VAL A 114 -32.49 -14.86 -23.72
CA VAL A 114 -33.67 -14.64 -22.88
C VAL A 114 -33.37 -13.46 -21.95
N ALA A 115 -34.15 -12.39 -22.07
CA ALA A 115 -33.97 -11.20 -21.26
C ALA A 115 -34.18 -11.53 -19.77
N THR A 116 -33.16 -11.21 -18.96
CA THR A 116 -33.25 -11.24 -17.49
C THR A 116 -34.44 -10.39 -17.03
N PRO A 117 -35.33 -10.91 -16.17
CA PRO A 117 -36.48 -10.13 -15.70
C PRO A 117 -36.02 -8.90 -14.91
N ALA A 118 -36.53 -7.73 -15.28
CA ALA A 118 -36.27 -6.49 -14.58
C ALA A 118 -36.81 -6.54 -13.13
N PRO A 119 -36.15 -5.86 -12.17
CA PRO A 119 -36.62 -5.83 -10.79
C PRO A 119 -38.01 -5.19 -10.68
N LEU A 120 -38.84 -5.80 -9.84
CA LEU A 120 -40.23 -5.42 -9.59
C LEU A 120 -40.31 -3.97 -9.04
N PRO A 121 -41.26 -3.12 -9.50
CA PRO A 121 -41.38 -1.76 -8.99
C PRO A 121 -41.70 -1.75 -7.49
N THR A 122 -40.87 -1.04 -6.73
CA THR A 122 -41.12 -0.77 -5.30
C THR A 122 -42.33 0.16 -5.16
N ALA A 123 -43.19 -0.12 -4.19
CA ALA A 123 -44.44 0.61 -4.00
C ALA A 123 -44.24 2.12 -3.84
N GLU A 124 -45.02 2.89 -4.58
CA GLU A 124 -44.99 4.34 -4.64
C GLU A 124 -45.38 4.94 -3.27
N GLN A 125 -44.41 5.53 -2.56
CA GLN A 125 -44.71 6.22 -1.31
C GLN A 125 -45.46 7.52 -1.59
N LYS A 126 -46.73 7.54 -1.15
CA LYS A 126 -47.60 8.72 -1.12
C LYS A 126 -46.87 9.92 -0.52
N ALA A 127 -46.70 10.98 -1.31
CA ALA A 127 -46.03 12.20 -0.89
C ALA A 127 -46.63 12.77 0.41
N THR A 128 -45.80 12.86 1.45
CA THR A 128 -46.12 13.61 2.67
C THR A 128 -45.74 15.07 2.44
N GLN A 129 -46.67 15.98 2.69
CA GLN A 129 -46.51 17.40 2.37
C GLN A 129 -45.36 18.03 3.18
N ALA A 130 -44.56 18.87 2.53
CA ALA A 130 -43.53 19.65 3.20
C ALA A 130 -44.18 20.63 4.22
N PRO A 131 -43.62 20.79 5.42
CA PRO A 131 -44.14 21.74 6.39
C PRO A 131 -43.97 23.17 5.88
N THR A 132 -45.06 23.94 5.89
CA THR A 132 -45.06 25.36 5.53
C THR A 132 -44.12 26.15 6.45
N VAL A 133 -43.08 26.74 5.88
CA VAL A 133 -42.14 27.59 6.61
C VAL A 133 -42.89 28.83 7.12
N THR A 134 -43.00 28.98 8.43
CA THR A 134 -43.53 30.21 9.05
C THR A 134 -42.47 31.30 8.95
N PRO A 135 -42.79 32.51 8.48
CA PRO A 135 -41.80 33.59 8.36
C PRO A 135 -41.24 33.97 9.73
N ALA A 136 -39.91 34.12 9.81
CA ALA A 136 -39.23 34.50 11.03
C ALA A 136 -39.64 35.92 11.49
N PRO A 137 -39.85 36.15 12.80
CA PRO A 137 -40.14 37.48 13.31
C PRO A 137 -38.92 38.40 13.16
N ALA A 138 -39.18 39.69 12.92
CA ALA A 138 -38.16 40.71 12.73
C ALA A 138 -37.24 40.85 13.96
N PRO A 139 -35.96 41.22 13.79
CA PRO A 139 -35.00 41.33 14.89
C PRO A 139 -35.42 42.41 15.89
N SER A 140 -35.53 42.00 17.16
CA SER A 140 -35.68 42.91 18.30
C SER A 140 -34.37 43.67 18.54
N PRO A 141 -34.38 44.96 18.91
CA PRO A 141 -33.16 45.76 19.04
C PRO A 141 -32.20 45.20 20.08
N THR A 142 -30.95 45.01 19.67
CA THR A 142 -29.85 44.51 20.52
C THR A 142 -29.63 45.45 21.70
N ALA A 143 -29.84 44.95 22.92
CA ALA A 143 -29.43 45.66 24.12
C ALA A 143 -27.90 45.73 24.20
N THR A 144 -27.34 46.93 24.38
CA THR A 144 -25.90 47.14 24.55
C THR A 144 -25.42 46.45 25.83
N VAL A 145 -24.70 45.34 25.68
CA VAL A 145 -24.08 44.64 26.81
C VAL A 145 -22.83 45.41 27.26
N ALA A 146 -22.77 45.73 28.56
CA ALA A 146 -21.62 46.37 29.18
C ALA A 146 -20.36 45.49 29.10
N PRO A 147 -19.13 46.07 29.14
CA PRO A 147 -17.90 45.30 29.01
C PRO A 147 -17.81 44.19 30.08
N SER A 148 -17.58 42.96 29.62
CA SER A 148 -17.40 41.79 30.48
C SER A 148 -16.18 41.98 31.40
N PRO A 149 -16.27 41.66 32.70
CA PRO A 149 -15.13 41.75 33.59
C PRO A 149 -14.03 40.75 33.19
N THR A 150 -12.78 41.16 33.38
CA THR A 150 -11.57 40.35 33.19
C THR A 150 -11.72 38.97 33.86
N PRO A 151 -11.34 37.86 33.20
CA PRO A 151 -11.47 36.53 33.79
C PRO A 151 -10.71 36.45 35.11
N THR A 152 -11.43 36.23 36.19
CA THR A 152 -10.87 35.88 37.50
C THR A 152 -10.23 34.49 37.37
N PRO A 153 -9.02 34.24 37.89
CA PRO A 153 -8.39 32.93 37.80
C PRO A 153 -9.32 31.86 38.39
N THR A 154 -9.58 30.81 37.61
CA THR A 154 -10.34 29.65 38.05
C THR A 154 -9.72 29.11 39.34
N PRO A 155 -10.51 28.89 40.42
CA PRO A 155 -9.96 28.35 41.65
C PRO A 155 -9.35 26.97 41.37
N THR A 156 -8.12 26.76 41.83
CA THR A 156 -7.49 25.44 41.87
C THR A 156 -8.47 24.46 42.53
N PRO A 157 -8.80 23.31 41.90
CA PRO A 157 -9.69 22.33 42.51
C PRO A 157 -9.17 21.94 43.89
N ALA A 158 -10.04 22.00 44.90
CA ALA A 158 -9.68 21.52 46.23
C ALA A 158 -9.35 20.03 46.13
N ALA A 159 -8.22 19.62 46.73
CA ALA A 159 -7.76 18.24 46.65
C ALA A 159 -8.83 17.28 47.19
N THR A 160 -9.36 16.43 46.30
CA THR A 160 -10.18 15.27 46.67
C THR A 160 -9.40 14.44 47.69
N PRO A 161 -10.00 14.03 48.83
CA PRO A 161 -9.28 13.31 49.87
C PRO A 161 -8.68 12.00 49.33
N THR A 162 -7.35 11.99 49.16
CA THR A 162 -6.61 10.82 48.70
C THR A 162 -6.68 9.74 49.76
N ALA A 163 -7.22 8.56 49.41
CA ALA A 163 -7.10 7.38 50.26
C ALA A 163 -5.60 7.10 50.48
N THR A 164 -5.18 7.01 51.75
CA THR A 164 -3.75 6.84 52.07
C THR A 164 -3.32 5.43 51.71
N ALA A 165 -2.51 5.31 50.65
CA ALA A 165 -1.97 4.03 50.22
C ALA A 165 -1.08 3.39 51.30
N SER A 166 -1.21 2.08 51.48
CA SER A 166 -0.47 1.31 52.49
C SER A 166 1.06 1.35 52.26
N GLY A 167 1.49 1.43 51.00
CA GLY A 167 2.90 1.33 50.62
C GLY A 167 3.53 -0.05 50.88
N SER A 168 2.75 -1.03 51.33
CA SER A 168 3.19 -2.40 51.62
C SER A 168 2.18 -3.43 51.10
N ILE A 169 2.69 -4.60 50.72
CA ILE A 169 1.93 -5.77 50.27
C ILE A 169 2.25 -6.91 51.26
N PRO A 170 1.48 -7.09 52.35
CA PRO A 170 1.82 -8.03 53.42
C PRO A 170 1.92 -9.49 52.96
N THR A 171 1.12 -9.89 51.96
CA THR A 171 1.11 -11.22 51.34
C THR A 171 2.41 -11.60 50.63
N LEU A 172 3.27 -10.61 50.33
CA LEU A 172 4.55 -10.78 49.66
C LEU A 172 5.75 -10.31 50.54
N GLU A 173 5.48 -9.91 51.79
CA GLU A 173 6.42 -9.14 52.64
C GLU A 173 7.06 -7.93 51.91
N ALA A 174 6.38 -7.39 50.91
CA ALA A 174 6.94 -6.42 49.98
C ALA A 174 6.58 -4.97 50.34
N ARG A 175 7.47 -4.04 49.99
CA ARG A 175 7.27 -2.59 50.13
C ARG A 175 7.35 -1.92 48.77
N VAL A 176 6.37 -1.06 48.48
CA VAL A 176 6.38 -0.18 47.32
C VAL A 176 7.49 0.86 47.49
N THR A 177 8.39 0.95 46.51
CA THR A 177 9.44 1.98 46.47
C THR A 177 9.14 3.08 45.47
N TYR A 178 8.57 2.72 44.32
CA TYR A 178 8.22 3.68 43.28
C TYR A 178 6.91 3.28 42.59
N LEU A 179 6.08 4.28 42.32
CA LEU A 179 5.10 4.30 41.24
C LEU A 179 5.52 5.44 40.32
N ARG A 180 5.87 5.12 39.06
CA ARG A 180 6.32 6.09 38.05
C ARG A 180 5.54 5.90 36.77
N PHE A 181 5.43 6.97 35.97
CA PHE A 181 4.78 6.94 34.67
C PHE A 181 5.79 7.19 33.55
N PHE A 182 5.57 6.57 32.40
CA PHE A 182 6.27 6.85 31.14
C PHE A 182 5.30 6.70 29.97
N GLU A 183 5.65 7.24 28.80
CA GLU A 183 4.84 7.11 27.59
C GLU A 183 5.25 5.85 26.82
N SER A 184 4.29 5.09 26.31
CA SER A 184 4.54 3.99 25.35
C SER A 184 3.85 4.24 24.01
N GLY A 185 4.47 3.71 22.95
CA GLY A 185 3.86 3.58 21.64
C GLY A 185 3.09 2.27 21.50
N ALA A 186 2.94 1.82 20.24
CA ALA A 186 2.41 0.48 19.92
C ALA A 186 3.44 -0.65 20.15
N THR A 187 4.69 -0.30 20.42
CA THR A 187 5.79 -1.19 20.80
C THR A 187 6.13 -0.97 22.27
N GLU A 188 6.43 -2.05 22.98
CA GLU A 188 6.89 -1.99 24.38
C GLU A 188 8.25 -1.30 24.49
N VAL A 189 8.44 -0.49 25.54
CA VAL A 189 9.67 0.25 25.80
C VAL A 189 10.53 -0.52 26.80
N THR A 190 11.75 -0.89 26.38
CA THR A 190 12.74 -1.55 27.26
C THR A 190 13.01 -0.68 28.49
N ARG A 191 13.40 -1.27 29.61
CA ARG A 191 13.49 -0.53 30.87
C ARG A 191 14.57 0.56 30.82
N GLU A 192 15.63 0.30 30.07
CA GLU A 192 16.76 1.18 29.83
C GLU A 192 16.36 2.44 29.03
N ASP A 193 15.35 2.32 28.17
CA ASP A 193 14.83 3.40 27.31
C ASP A 193 13.67 4.19 27.97
N ARG A 194 13.20 3.82 29.17
CA ARG A 194 12.04 4.44 29.84
C ARG A 194 12.33 5.88 30.30
N VAL A 195 11.72 6.85 29.63
CA VAL A 195 11.75 8.26 30.04
C VAL A 195 10.61 8.56 31.01
N TYR A 196 10.85 8.37 32.31
CA TYR A 196 9.83 8.63 33.33
C TYR A 196 9.48 10.12 33.45
N ARG A 197 8.18 10.44 33.44
CA ARG A 197 7.63 11.81 33.53
C ARG A 197 6.37 11.83 34.38
N ARG A 198 5.95 13.04 34.79
CA ARG A 198 4.64 13.30 35.42
C ARG A 198 3.79 14.29 34.61
N VAL A 199 4.33 14.81 33.53
CA VAL A 199 3.59 15.65 32.60
C VAL A 199 3.81 15.10 31.20
N PHE A 200 2.70 14.93 30.49
CA PHE A 200 2.60 14.33 29.19
C PHE A 200 1.89 15.32 28.26
N ASP A 201 2.38 15.42 27.03
CA ASP A 201 1.80 16.32 26.03
C ASP A 201 0.51 15.73 25.48
N GLN A 202 -0.57 16.51 25.43
CA GLN A 202 -1.86 16.01 24.95
C GLN A 202 -1.76 15.40 23.55
N GLU A 203 -1.00 16.02 22.65
CA GLU A 203 -1.04 15.71 21.22
C GLU A 203 -0.10 14.58 20.82
N SER A 204 1.02 14.37 21.51
CA SER A 204 1.89 13.20 21.26
C SER A 204 1.41 11.94 21.98
N THR A 205 0.85 12.07 23.19
CA THR A 205 0.69 10.95 24.11
C THR A 205 -0.33 9.92 23.65
N ARG A 206 0.14 8.69 23.44
CA ARG A 206 -0.70 7.54 23.04
C ARG A 206 -1.18 6.74 24.23
N SER A 207 -0.23 6.11 24.92
CA SER A 207 -0.47 5.32 26.13
C SER A 207 0.46 5.77 27.23
N ILE A 208 -0.06 5.75 28.46
CA ILE A 208 0.71 6.04 29.66
C ILE A 208 0.80 4.75 30.44
N ASP A 209 2.04 4.33 30.65
CA ASP A 209 2.39 3.13 31.37
C ASP A 209 2.79 3.51 32.79
N TRP A 210 2.36 2.71 33.76
CA TRP A 210 2.92 2.77 35.11
C TRP A 210 3.97 1.68 35.30
N GLU A 211 5.03 1.99 36.05
CA GLU A 211 5.95 1.02 36.65
C GLU A 211 5.77 1.03 38.16
N LEU A 212 5.44 -0.14 38.72
CA LEU A 212 5.42 -0.40 40.15
C LEU A 212 6.71 -1.13 40.52
N THR A 213 7.56 -0.52 41.36
CA THR A 213 8.79 -1.15 41.88
C THR A 213 8.60 -1.58 43.33
N LEU A 214 8.88 -2.85 43.62
CA LEU A 214 8.80 -3.45 44.94
C LEU A 214 10.20 -3.82 45.46
N VAL A 215 10.38 -3.72 46.78
CA VAL A 215 11.48 -4.36 47.52
C VAL A 215 10.88 -5.42 48.42
N HIS A 216 11.45 -6.62 48.41
CA HIS A 216 10.95 -7.79 49.14
C HIS A 216 12.11 -8.72 49.57
N PRO A 217 11.91 -9.63 50.53
CA PRO A 217 12.83 -10.73 50.77
C PRO A 217 13.00 -11.60 49.50
N PRO A 218 14.16 -12.25 49.28
CA PRO A 218 14.37 -13.08 48.11
C PRO A 218 13.48 -14.34 48.14
N PRO A 219 12.62 -14.58 47.13
CA PRO A 219 11.74 -15.75 47.09
C PRO A 219 12.45 -17.11 47.06
N GLY A 220 13.67 -17.15 46.52
CA GLY A 220 14.45 -18.37 46.35
C GLY A 220 13.75 -19.35 45.39
N VAL A 221 13.46 -20.56 45.87
CA VAL A 221 12.74 -21.59 45.10
C VAL A 221 11.22 -21.39 45.06
N GLN A 222 10.67 -20.47 45.87
CA GLN A 222 9.25 -20.17 45.87
C GLN A 222 8.93 -19.16 44.75
N ILE A 223 7.86 -19.43 44.00
CA ILE A 223 7.26 -18.46 43.10
C ILE A 223 6.06 -17.85 43.83
N TYR A 224 5.96 -16.53 43.85
CA TYR A 224 4.77 -15.81 44.32
C TYR A 224 4.11 -15.11 43.15
N GLU A 225 2.82 -15.38 42.95
CA GLU A 225 1.98 -14.71 41.95
C GLU A 225 0.99 -13.79 42.66
N PHE A 226 0.77 -12.60 42.13
CA PHE A 226 -0.13 -11.60 42.71
C PHE A 226 -0.80 -10.77 41.61
N THR A 227 -2.03 -10.32 41.84
CA THR A 227 -2.75 -9.46 40.87
C THR A 227 -2.68 -8.01 41.30
N VAL A 228 -2.26 -7.13 40.39
CA VAL A 228 -2.36 -5.68 40.53
C VAL A 228 -3.59 -5.19 39.75
N GLU A 229 -4.58 -4.63 40.45
CA GLU A 229 -5.65 -3.84 39.81
C GLU A 229 -5.21 -2.38 39.76
N ALA A 230 -5.18 -1.79 38.56
CA ALA A 230 -4.95 -0.37 38.34
C ALA A 230 -6.27 0.33 38.02
N VAL A 231 -6.63 1.33 38.82
CA VAL A 231 -7.82 2.17 38.63
C VAL A 231 -7.37 3.56 38.19
N TYR A 232 -7.78 3.96 36.99
CA TYR A 232 -7.47 5.27 36.42
C TYR A 232 -8.62 6.23 36.72
N HIS A 233 -8.31 7.41 37.26
CA HIS A 233 -9.26 8.47 37.54
C HIS A 233 -9.02 9.68 36.64
N ARG A 234 -10.11 10.25 36.11
CA ARG A 234 -10.14 11.51 35.36
C ARG A 234 -9.89 12.72 36.28
N PRO A 235 -9.62 13.92 35.73
CA PRO A 235 -9.50 15.17 36.49
C PRO A 235 -10.74 15.57 37.30
N ASP A 236 -11.93 15.08 36.93
CA ASP A 236 -13.17 15.26 37.69
C ASP A 236 -13.36 14.23 38.84
N GLY A 237 -12.39 13.33 39.03
CA GLY A 237 -12.41 12.25 40.02
C GLY A 237 -13.13 10.96 39.56
N SER A 238 -13.87 11.01 38.44
CA SER A 238 -14.57 9.83 37.91
C SER A 238 -13.62 8.74 37.42
N VAL A 239 -14.02 7.48 37.49
CA VAL A 239 -13.19 6.37 36.99
C VAL A 239 -13.16 6.41 35.45
N LEU A 240 -11.96 6.56 34.89
CA LEU A 240 -11.68 6.48 33.46
C LEU A 240 -11.75 5.04 32.96
N GLY A 241 -11.15 4.12 33.71
CA GLY A 241 -11.08 2.70 33.38
C GLY A 241 -10.30 1.93 34.43
N ARG A 242 -10.22 0.61 34.23
CA ARG A 242 -9.47 -0.33 35.08
C ARG A 242 -8.64 -1.27 34.20
N SER A 243 -7.49 -1.70 34.69
CA SER A 243 -6.74 -2.83 34.13
C SER A 243 -6.24 -3.74 35.24
N THR A 244 -6.03 -5.02 34.91
CA THR A 244 -5.48 -6.02 35.83
C THR A 244 -4.20 -6.60 35.22
N LEU A 245 -3.16 -6.72 36.04
CA LEU A 245 -1.88 -7.31 35.65
C LEU A 245 -1.50 -8.41 36.64
N GLU A 246 -1.10 -9.57 36.14
CA GLU A 246 -0.50 -10.64 36.93
C GLU A 246 1.00 -10.34 37.10
N GLY A 247 1.44 -10.18 38.34
CA GLY A 247 2.83 -10.00 38.73
C GLY A 247 3.39 -11.29 39.33
N ARG A 248 4.69 -11.51 39.13
CA ARG A 248 5.40 -12.70 39.61
C ARG A 248 6.71 -12.31 40.31
N LEU A 249 6.97 -12.89 41.48
CA LEU A 249 8.25 -12.81 42.19
C LEU A 249 8.89 -14.20 42.17
N GLU A 250 10.16 -14.28 41.77
CA GLU A 250 10.92 -15.54 41.71
C GLU A 250 12.44 -15.33 41.88
N GLY A 251 13.15 -16.39 42.23
CA GLY A 251 14.61 -16.41 42.34
C GLY A 251 15.15 -15.62 43.52
N ASP A 252 16.43 -15.26 43.46
CA ASP A 252 17.14 -14.60 44.57
C ASP A 252 17.05 -13.06 44.54
N SER A 253 16.16 -12.49 43.71
CA SER A 253 16.03 -11.03 43.62
C SER A 253 15.32 -10.45 44.85
N THR A 254 15.85 -9.35 45.37
CA THR A 254 15.22 -8.54 46.44
C THR A 254 14.49 -7.30 45.91
N ILE A 255 14.51 -7.10 44.59
CA ILE A 255 13.86 -5.99 43.90
C ILE A 255 13.13 -6.54 42.67
N SER A 256 11.86 -6.20 42.54
CA SER A 256 11.06 -6.50 41.34
C SER A 256 10.39 -5.25 40.81
N TRP A 257 10.04 -5.28 39.54
CA TRP A 257 9.25 -4.24 38.89
C TRP A 257 8.21 -4.91 37.98
N THR A 258 7.06 -4.28 37.84
CA THR A 258 6.03 -4.71 36.89
C THR A 258 5.34 -3.51 36.27
N THR A 259 4.84 -3.65 35.05
CA THR A 259 4.34 -2.55 34.22
C THR A 259 3.04 -2.89 33.52
N SER A 260 2.08 -1.96 33.53
CA SER A 260 0.89 -2.01 32.68
C SER A 260 0.71 -0.69 31.94
N SER A 261 0.28 -0.80 30.70
CA SER A 261 -0.12 0.30 29.83
C SER A 261 -1.62 0.60 29.95
N PHE A 262 -2.01 1.85 29.77
CA PHE A 262 -3.38 2.27 29.50
C PHE A 262 -3.40 3.43 28.51
N GLY A 263 -4.32 3.40 27.56
CA GLY A 263 -4.39 4.37 26.46
C GLY A 263 -4.64 3.68 25.12
N GLN A 264 -4.29 4.35 24.02
CA GLN A 264 -4.56 3.86 22.67
C GLN A 264 -3.37 3.07 22.12
N ARG A 265 -3.56 1.75 22.02
CA ARG A 265 -2.57 0.79 21.48
C ARG A 265 -2.62 0.63 19.95
N GLU A 266 -3.67 1.12 19.30
CA GLU A 266 -3.80 1.08 17.83
C GLU A 266 -2.79 2.05 17.16
N LYS A 267 -2.19 1.61 16.05
CA LYS A 267 -1.22 2.43 15.31
C LYS A 267 -1.87 3.70 14.79
N GLY A 268 -1.36 4.86 15.20
CA GLY A 268 -1.61 6.15 14.56
C GLY A 268 -2.46 7.15 15.36
N ARG A 269 -3.19 6.71 16.40
CA ARG A 269 -3.97 7.63 17.23
C ARG A 269 -3.16 8.18 18.41
N THR A 270 -3.01 9.50 18.45
CA THR A 270 -2.56 10.29 19.60
C THR A 270 -3.71 11.25 20.00
N GLY A 271 -3.53 12.16 20.96
CA GLY A 271 -4.57 13.14 21.31
C GLY A 271 -5.77 12.58 22.10
N GLY A 272 -5.74 11.30 22.47
CA GLY A 272 -6.88 10.58 23.08
C GLY A 272 -7.17 10.94 24.55
N TRP A 273 -6.30 11.71 25.19
CA TRP A 273 -6.41 12.10 26.60
C TRP A 273 -6.97 13.53 26.72
N PRO A 274 -8.09 13.76 27.43
CA PRO A 274 -8.48 15.11 27.86
C PRO A 274 -7.40 15.80 28.71
N LEU A 275 -7.41 17.13 28.75
CA LEU A 275 -6.49 17.92 29.59
C LEU A 275 -6.80 17.77 31.08
N GLY A 276 -5.76 17.78 31.91
CA GLY A 276 -5.86 17.85 33.37
C GLY A 276 -5.03 16.79 34.11
N ALA A 277 -5.16 16.76 35.44
CA ALA A 277 -4.48 15.81 36.30
C ALA A 277 -5.27 14.49 36.41
N TYR A 278 -4.61 13.38 36.13
CA TYR A 278 -5.13 12.03 36.27
C TYR A 278 -4.46 11.34 37.45
N ARG A 279 -5.22 10.53 38.20
CA ARG A 279 -4.71 9.70 39.29
C ARG A 279 -4.77 8.23 38.91
N VAL A 280 -3.72 7.48 39.24
CA VAL A 280 -3.69 6.02 39.12
C VAL A 280 -3.54 5.42 40.51
N ASP A 281 -4.54 4.65 40.90
CA ASP A 281 -4.58 3.92 42.17
C ASP A 281 -4.29 2.44 41.88
N LEU A 282 -3.29 1.86 42.54
CA LEU A 282 -2.91 0.45 42.40
C LEU A 282 -3.31 -0.33 43.65
N LEU A 283 -4.10 -1.38 43.45
CA LEU A 283 -4.57 -2.29 44.48
C LEU A 283 -3.97 -3.68 44.30
N VAL A 284 -3.64 -4.34 45.41
CA VAL A 284 -3.26 -5.76 45.47
C VAL A 284 -4.08 -6.40 46.57
N ASP A 285 -4.66 -7.58 46.31
CA ASP A 285 -5.60 -8.28 47.20
C ASP A 285 -6.79 -7.39 47.67
N GLY A 286 -7.19 -6.41 46.83
CA GLY A 286 -8.22 -5.41 47.15
C GLY A 286 -7.79 -4.27 48.08
N GLY A 287 -6.54 -4.27 48.57
CA GLY A 287 -5.96 -3.18 49.36
C GLY A 287 -5.22 -2.17 48.50
N LEU A 288 -5.41 -0.86 48.74
CA LEU A 288 -4.67 0.20 48.04
C LEU A 288 -3.20 0.24 48.48
N VAL A 289 -2.29 -0.11 47.57
CA VAL A 289 -0.85 -0.21 47.87
C VAL A 289 -0.03 0.95 47.32
N ALA A 290 -0.47 1.59 46.24
CA ALA A 290 0.15 2.80 45.70
C ALA A 290 -0.91 3.74 45.08
N SER A 291 -0.64 5.04 45.09
CA SER A 291 -1.41 6.05 44.36
C SER A 291 -0.46 7.15 43.89
N SER A 292 -0.60 7.60 42.64
CA SER A 292 0.19 8.72 42.10
C SER A 292 -0.53 9.40 40.94
N GLU A 293 -0.11 10.62 40.62
CA GLU A 293 -0.73 11.46 39.59
C GLU A 293 0.22 11.78 38.43
N PHE A 294 -0.36 11.99 37.25
CA PHE A 294 0.28 12.62 36.09
C PHE A 294 -0.66 13.68 35.50
N VAL A 295 -0.12 14.63 34.74
CA VAL A 295 -0.89 15.71 34.11
C VAL A 295 -0.78 15.59 32.59
N ILE A 296 -1.92 15.72 31.92
CA ILE A 296 -2.01 15.94 30.48
C ILE A 296 -2.14 17.44 30.26
N GLU A 297 -1.14 18.04 29.63
CA GLU A 297 -1.09 19.48 29.34
C GLU A 297 -1.10 19.71 27.82
N ASP A 298 -1.76 20.77 27.36
CA ASP A 298 -1.51 21.33 26.03
C ASP A 298 -0.17 22.07 26.13
N ARG A 299 0.91 21.43 25.68
CA ARG A 299 2.23 22.04 25.63
C ARG A 299 2.55 22.41 24.19
N PRO A 300 2.23 23.65 23.77
CA PRO A 300 2.93 24.23 22.66
C PRO A 300 4.41 24.34 23.03
N ASN A 301 5.20 23.35 22.60
CA ASN A 301 6.58 23.64 22.20
C ASN A 301 6.46 24.86 21.28
N ALA A 302 7.04 25.99 21.67
CA ALA A 302 6.76 27.27 21.03
C ALA A 302 6.86 27.14 19.51
N GLU A 303 5.70 27.16 18.84
CA GLU A 303 5.60 26.73 17.45
C GLU A 303 6.53 27.61 16.61
N PRO A 304 7.34 27.02 15.71
CA PRO A 304 8.35 27.77 14.97
C PRO A 304 7.67 28.86 14.13
N ALA A 305 8.39 29.95 13.86
CA ALA A 305 7.85 31.06 13.08
C ALA A 305 7.22 30.61 11.74
N SER A 306 7.81 29.60 11.08
CA SER A 306 7.27 28.97 9.87
C SER A 306 5.89 28.33 10.07
N PHE A 307 5.64 27.68 11.22
CA PHE A 307 4.32 27.13 11.55
C PHE A 307 3.28 28.25 11.71
N ILE A 308 3.63 29.33 12.40
CA ILE A 308 2.73 30.48 12.59
C ILE A 308 2.43 31.18 11.25
N GLU A 309 3.46 31.39 10.42
CA GLU A 309 3.33 31.99 9.09
C GLU A 309 2.45 31.14 8.15
N LEU A 310 2.62 29.81 8.16
CA LEU A 310 1.78 28.87 7.40
C LEU A 310 0.33 28.87 7.92
N ARG A 311 0.14 28.81 9.25
CA ARG A 311 -1.18 28.83 9.88
C ARG A 311 -1.96 30.10 9.54
N ASP A 312 -1.28 31.25 9.55
CA ASP A 312 -1.88 32.55 9.24
C ASP A 312 -1.98 32.82 7.72
N GLY A 313 -1.47 31.90 6.88
CA GLY A 313 -1.52 31.95 5.43
C GLY A 313 -2.54 31.01 4.78
N LEU A 314 -2.86 29.88 5.42
CA LEU A 314 -3.73 28.82 4.86
C LEU A 314 -5.20 28.96 5.34
N PRO A 315 -6.20 28.91 4.44
CA PRO A 315 -7.61 29.15 4.80
C PRO A 315 -8.14 28.24 5.90
N TRP A 316 -7.86 26.93 5.82
CA TRP A 316 -8.30 25.89 6.74
C TRP A 316 -7.52 25.86 8.07
N ALA A 317 -6.46 26.65 8.20
CA ALA A 317 -5.62 26.72 9.40
C ALA A 317 -6.04 27.83 10.38
N THR A 318 -7.12 28.55 10.09
CA THR A 318 -7.63 29.64 10.94
C THR A 318 -8.44 29.12 12.14
N GLY A 319 -8.25 29.75 13.31
CA GLY A 319 -9.01 29.41 14.53
C GLY A 319 -8.45 28.20 15.30
N ARG A 320 -9.33 27.33 15.81
CA ARG A 320 -8.93 26.13 16.56
C ARG A 320 -8.64 24.99 15.59
N LEU A 321 -7.36 24.67 15.44
CA LEU A 321 -6.89 23.55 14.62
C LEU A 321 -7.45 22.20 15.12
N THR A 322 -7.74 21.31 14.17
CA THR A 322 -7.88 19.87 14.44
C THR A 322 -6.50 19.24 14.62
N TYR A 323 -6.44 18.01 15.13
CA TYR A 323 -5.19 17.26 15.25
C TYR A 323 -4.50 17.07 13.89
N GLU A 324 -5.25 16.65 12.86
CA GLU A 324 -4.70 16.45 11.52
C GLU A 324 -4.24 17.78 10.89
N ASN A 325 -5.05 18.85 10.96
CA ASN A 325 -4.63 20.17 10.45
C ASN A 325 -3.32 20.65 11.11
N ARG A 326 -3.13 20.39 12.41
CA ARG A 326 -1.87 20.72 13.10
C ARG A 326 -0.71 19.83 12.63
N ARG A 327 -0.94 18.52 12.45
CA ARG A 327 0.04 17.58 11.90
C ARG A 327 0.52 18.01 10.52
N ASP A 328 -0.41 18.40 9.64
CA ASP A 328 -0.12 18.85 8.27
C ASP A 328 0.69 20.15 8.27
N LEU A 329 0.27 21.14 9.08
CA LEU A 329 1.04 22.38 9.30
C LEU A 329 2.43 22.11 9.89
N LYS A 330 2.57 21.11 10.76
CA LYS A 330 3.86 20.72 11.34
C LYS A 330 4.78 20.13 10.27
N THR A 331 4.28 19.23 9.43
CA THR A 331 5.00 18.69 8.27
C THR A 331 5.45 19.80 7.32
N LEU A 332 4.55 20.71 6.94
CA LEU A 332 4.88 21.88 6.14
C LEU A 332 5.90 22.79 6.85
N SER A 333 5.80 23.01 8.16
CA SER A 333 6.76 23.86 8.91
C SER A 333 8.18 23.28 8.96
N VAL A 334 8.30 21.95 8.94
CA VAL A 334 9.57 21.21 8.84
C VAL A 334 10.12 21.36 7.42
N LEU A 335 9.28 21.14 6.40
CA LEU A 335 9.66 21.30 5.00
C LEU A 335 10.14 22.73 4.70
N THR A 336 9.40 23.77 5.12
CA THR A 336 9.77 25.18 4.99
C THR A 336 11.11 25.53 5.66
N ARG A 337 11.48 24.82 6.73
CA ARG A 337 12.76 25.05 7.42
C ARG A 337 13.93 24.35 6.73
N ASN A 338 13.71 23.15 6.20
CA ASN A 338 14.78 22.29 5.65
C ASN A 338 14.99 22.54 4.14
N HIS A 339 13.90 22.67 3.38
CA HIS A 339 13.86 22.76 1.91
C HIS A 339 12.89 23.86 1.45
N PRO A 340 13.23 25.14 1.67
CA PRO A 340 12.27 26.26 1.55
C PRO A 340 11.70 26.43 0.13
N ASP A 341 12.47 26.15 -0.92
CA ASP A 341 12.02 26.28 -2.31
C ASP A 341 10.96 25.21 -2.65
N LEU A 342 11.23 23.95 -2.28
CA LEU A 342 10.26 22.86 -2.40
C LEU A 342 9.02 23.10 -1.53
N ALA A 343 9.20 23.67 -0.33
CA ALA A 343 8.08 24.05 0.53
C ALA A 343 7.20 25.14 -0.10
N ALA A 344 7.79 26.10 -0.82
CA ALA A 344 7.04 27.12 -1.56
C ALA A 344 6.20 26.49 -2.68
N THR A 345 6.74 25.50 -3.41
CA THR A 345 6.00 24.72 -4.41
C THR A 345 4.87 23.92 -3.77
N VAL A 346 5.16 23.10 -2.76
CA VAL A 346 4.17 22.22 -2.12
C VAL A 346 3.06 23.01 -1.44
N ALA A 347 3.38 24.11 -0.74
CA ALA A 347 2.37 24.96 -0.11
C ALA A 347 1.45 25.69 -1.11
N ALA A 348 1.83 25.76 -2.38
CA ALA A 348 1.05 26.37 -3.46
C ALA A 348 0.13 25.38 -4.20
N PHE A 349 0.19 24.07 -3.93
CA PHE A 349 -0.68 23.09 -4.57
C PHE A 349 -2.15 23.27 -4.16
N PRO A 350 -3.14 23.07 -5.06
CA PRO A 350 -4.56 23.24 -4.74
C PRO A 350 -4.99 22.39 -3.55
N TRP A 351 -4.62 21.11 -3.53
CA TRP A 351 -4.93 20.19 -2.42
C TRP A 351 -4.28 20.55 -1.08
N VAL A 352 -3.23 21.40 -1.05
CA VAL A 352 -2.69 21.98 0.20
C VAL A 352 -3.42 23.26 0.57
N VAL A 353 -3.79 24.10 -0.39
CA VAL A 353 -4.48 25.39 -0.14
C VAL A 353 -5.94 25.20 0.27
N GLU A 354 -6.65 24.28 -0.39
CA GLU A 354 -8.08 24.00 -0.16
C GLU A 354 -8.32 23.19 1.12
N GLY A 355 -7.48 22.19 1.40
CA GLY A 355 -7.53 21.42 2.63
C GLY A 355 -6.99 19.99 2.46
N VAL A 356 -6.12 19.57 3.38
CA VAL A 356 -5.46 18.26 3.32
C VAL A 356 -6.42 17.14 3.73
N THR A 357 -6.67 16.20 2.82
CA THR A 357 -7.47 14.98 3.00
C THR A 357 -6.59 13.81 3.45
N ASP A 358 -7.14 12.61 3.66
CA ASP A 358 -6.33 11.47 4.10
C ASP A 358 -5.32 11.00 3.04
N ASP A 359 -5.69 11.00 1.76
CA ASP A 359 -4.77 10.62 0.66
C ASP A 359 -3.74 11.74 0.40
N THR A 360 -4.16 13.02 0.41
CA THR A 360 -3.23 14.15 0.19
C THR A 360 -2.29 14.35 1.39
N ARG A 361 -2.70 13.96 2.61
CA ARG A 361 -1.81 13.87 3.80
C ARG A 361 -0.69 12.87 3.63
N VAL A 362 -1.00 11.69 3.09
CA VAL A 362 0.02 10.68 2.77
C VAL A 362 1.00 11.27 1.75
N ALA A 363 0.53 11.92 0.68
CA ALA A 363 1.40 12.60 -0.27
C ALA A 363 2.30 13.66 0.40
N LEU A 364 1.74 14.54 1.24
CA LEU A 364 2.49 15.57 1.97
C LEU A 364 3.58 14.96 2.89
N GLU A 365 3.24 13.92 3.65
CA GLU A 365 4.20 13.26 4.55
C GLU A 365 5.34 12.58 3.78
N TYR A 366 5.03 11.89 2.68
CA TYR A 366 6.06 11.20 1.89
C TYR A 366 6.89 12.17 1.03
N LEU A 367 6.32 13.25 0.48
CA LEU A 367 7.10 14.32 -0.16
C LEU A 367 8.06 15.00 0.81
N ALA A 368 7.61 15.30 2.04
CA ALA A 368 8.48 15.89 3.06
C ALA A 368 9.57 14.92 3.53
N LEU A 369 9.25 13.63 3.68
CA LEU A 369 10.22 12.58 3.99
C LEU A 369 11.24 12.38 2.86
N LEU A 370 10.78 12.43 1.60
CA LEU A 370 11.62 12.32 0.42
C LEU A 370 12.57 13.51 0.29
N ALA A 371 12.12 14.73 0.59
CA ALA A 371 12.96 15.92 0.57
C ALA A 371 14.20 15.78 1.47
N ASP A 372 14.03 15.22 2.68
CA ASP A 372 15.13 14.94 3.62
C ASP A 372 16.02 13.74 3.21
N GLN A 373 15.56 12.88 2.28
CA GLN A 373 16.27 11.66 1.84
C GLN A 373 16.97 11.83 0.48
N ASP A 374 16.23 12.30 -0.51
CA ASP A 374 16.65 12.56 -1.89
C ASP A 374 15.93 13.84 -2.39
N PRO A 375 16.50 15.03 -2.14
CA PRO A 375 15.87 16.29 -2.54
C PRO A 375 15.76 16.44 -4.06
N VAL A 376 16.60 15.76 -4.85
CA VAL A 376 16.54 15.81 -6.31
C VAL A 376 15.30 15.08 -6.80
N LEU A 377 15.04 13.87 -6.29
CA LEU A 377 13.82 13.13 -6.59
C LEU A 377 12.58 13.84 -6.04
N ALA A 378 12.66 14.42 -4.84
CA ALA A 378 11.57 15.20 -4.25
C ALA A 378 11.13 16.38 -5.14
N THR A 379 12.09 17.17 -5.64
CA THR A 379 11.82 18.27 -6.58
C THR A 379 11.31 17.76 -7.92
N SER A 380 11.82 16.64 -8.43
CA SER A 380 11.33 16.03 -9.67
C SER A 380 9.87 15.58 -9.56
N LEU A 381 9.50 14.89 -8.48
CA LEU A 381 8.13 14.42 -8.25
C LEU A 381 7.17 15.59 -7.98
N ALA A 382 7.57 16.60 -7.21
CA ALA A 382 6.78 17.81 -7.00
C ALA A 382 6.57 18.66 -8.27
N GLY A 383 7.32 18.40 -9.34
CA GLY A 383 7.12 19.00 -10.66
C GLY A 383 6.17 18.22 -11.58
N LEU A 384 5.68 17.04 -11.18
CA LEU A 384 4.78 16.23 -12.01
C LEU A 384 3.35 16.78 -12.01
N PRO A 385 2.62 16.73 -13.14
CA PRO A 385 1.27 17.29 -13.24
C PRO A 385 0.32 16.75 -12.16
N TRP A 386 0.28 15.43 -11.99
CA TRP A 386 -0.58 14.73 -11.03
C TRP A 386 -0.20 14.93 -9.55
N VAL A 387 0.99 15.49 -9.28
CA VAL A 387 1.38 15.87 -7.91
C VAL A 387 0.92 17.29 -7.59
N ALA A 388 0.77 18.12 -8.62
CA ALA A 388 0.51 19.56 -8.50
C ALA A 388 -0.96 19.95 -8.65
N ASP A 389 -1.87 19.02 -8.98
CA ASP A 389 -3.32 19.27 -9.14
C ASP A 389 -4.16 18.78 -7.94
N ASP A 390 -4.52 17.49 -7.88
CA ASP A 390 -5.22 16.83 -6.76
C ASP A 390 -4.78 15.38 -6.65
N ILE A 391 -4.55 14.89 -5.43
CA ILE A 391 -3.96 13.57 -5.20
C ILE A 391 -5.05 12.50 -5.01
N THR A 392 -5.11 11.55 -5.93
CA THR A 392 -5.88 10.32 -5.73
C THR A 392 -5.12 9.28 -4.89
N ARG A 393 -5.83 8.29 -4.34
CA ARG A 393 -5.23 7.21 -3.56
C ARG A 393 -4.12 6.42 -4.28
N PRO A 394 -4.21 6.07 -5.58
CA PRO A 394 -3.10 5.49 -6.34
C PRO A 394 -1.84 6.38 -6.35
N GLU A 395 -2.01 7.68 -6.53
CA GLU A 395 -0.93 8.67 -6.62
C GLU A 395 -0.25 8.89 -5.25
N ALA A 396 -1.04 8.98 -4.17
CA ALA A 396 -0.52 8.94 -2.79
C ALA A 396 0.26 7.65 -2.50
N THR A 397 -0.21 6.52 -3.03
CA THR A 397 0.44 5.21 -2.91
C THR A 397 1.76 5.17 -3.68
N ALA A 398 1.81 5.79 -4.87
CA ALA A 398 3.03 5.91 -5.65
C ALA A 398 4.09 6.79 -4.99
N LEU A 399 3.71 7.99 -4.51
CA LEU A 399 4.61 8.86 -3.75
C LEU A 399 5.19 8.14 -2.53
N LYS A 400 4.36 7.41 -1.78
CA LYS A 400 4.79 6.55 -0.69
C LYS A 400 5.84 5.54 -1.12
N TYR A 401 5.57 4.72 -2.13
CA TYR A 401 6.47 3.62 -2.47
C TYR A 401 7.72 4.09 -3.23
N LEU A 402 7.65 5.14 -4.06
CA LEU A 402 8.84 5.80 -4.62
C LEU A 402 9.75 6.37 -3.53
N THR A 403 9.17 6.98 -2.49
CA THR A 403 9.95 7.45 -1.33
C THR A 403 10.62 6.29 -0.59
N LEU A 404 9.86 5.22 -0.30
CA LEU A 404 10.40 4.03 0.38
C LEU A 404 11.45 3.28 -0.46
N LEU A 405 11.29 3.27 -1.79
CA LEU A 405 12.29 2.79 -2.75
C LEU A 405 13.56 3.65 -2.67
N SER A 406 13.44 4.98 -2.73
CA SER A 406 14.60 5.90 -2.77
C SER A 406 15.56 5.72 -1.59
N ARG A 407 15.01 5.48 -0.40
CA ARG A 407 15.78 5.23 0.84
C ARG A 407 16.66 3.99 0.76
N ARG A 408 16.32 3.05 -0.12
CA ARG A 408 16.88 1.69 -0.14
C ARG A 408 17.65 1.39 -1.41
N ASP A 409 17.13 1.88 -2.53
CA ASP A 409 17.69 1.78 -3.87
C ASP A 409 17.32 3.07 -4.63
N GLY A 410 18.09 4.12 -4.35
CA GLY A 410 17.97 5.42 -5.03
C GLY A 410 18.02 5.29 -6.55
N PRO A 411 19.01 4.61 -7.15
CA PRO A 411 19.07 4.40 -8.60
C PRO A 411 17.80 3.79 -9.18
N LEU A 412 17.25 2.73 -8.56
CA LEU A 412 15.97 2.14 -8.98
C LEU A 412 14.80 3.11 -8.84
N ALA A 413 14.72 3.85 -7.73
CA ALA A 413 13.64 4.83 -7.52
C ALA A 413 13.65 5.94 -8.58
N HIS A 414 14.82 6.46 -8.95
CA HIS A 414 14.99 7.42 -10.06
C HIS A 414 14.60 6.82 -11.41
N THR A 415 15.03 5.58 -11.70
CA THR A 415 14.67 4.88 -12.95
C THR A 415 13.15 4.73 -13.08
N VAL A 416 12.48 4.31 -12.01
CA VAL A 416 11.03 4.05 -12.00
C VAL A 416 10.23 5.35 -12.03
N ALA A 417 10.67 6.39 -11.32
CA ALA A 417 10.05 7.72 -11.37
C ALA A 417 10.16 8.40 -12.76
N ALA A 418 11.13 7.97 -13.58
CA ALA A 418 11.31 8.45 -14.95
C ALA A 418 10.51 7.68 -16.01
N LEU A 419 9.70 6.68 -15.62
CA LEU A 419 8.87 5.92 -16.55
C LEU A 419 7.70 6.77 -17.10
N PRO A 420 7.28 6.57 -18.36
CA PRO A 420 6.20 7.33 -18.99
C PRO A 420 4.90 7.40 -18.18
N TRP A 421 4.45 6.28 -17.61
CA TRP A 421 3.25 6.26 -16.77
C TRP A 421 3.45 7.01 -15.46
N ALA A 422 4.62 6.86 -14.82
CA ALA A 422 4.95 7.55 -13.57
C ALA A 422 5.00 9.07 -13.71
N ILE A 423 5.40 9.57 -14.89
CA ILE A 423 5.42 11.01 -15.21
C ILE A 423 4.01 11.56 -15.50
N ASN A 424 3.17 10.79 -16.20
CA ASN A 424 1.90 11.29 -16.73
C ASN A 424 0.76 11.28 -15.71
N GLN A 425 0.34 10.09 -15.27
CA GLN A 425 -0.73 9.87 -14.30
C GLN A 425 -0.65 8.41 -13.80
N VAL A 426 -0.82 8.20 -12.50
CA VAL A 426 -0.67 6.86 -11.92
C VAL A 426 -2.03 6.16 -11.75
N SER A 427 -2.20 5.04 -12.45
CA SER A 427 -3.37 4.16 -12.28
C SER A 427 -3.33 3.36 -10.96
N PRO A 428 -4.47 2.80 -10.50
CA PRO A 428 -4.49 1.87 -9.38
C PRO A 428 -3.54 0.67 -9.55
N GLN A 429 -3.34 0.21 -10.78
CA GLN A 429 -2.46 -0.89 -11.13
C GLN A 429 -0.99 -0.53 -10.90
N GLU A 430 -0.56 0.62 -11.42
CA GLU A 430 0.81 1.12 -11.28
C GLU A 430 1.16 1.47 -9.82
N GLY A 431 0.24 2.11 -9.09
CA GLY A 431 0.41 2.34 -7.65
C GLY A 431 0.58 1.04 -6.85
N THR A 432 -0.08 -0.04 -7.27
CA THR A 432 0.07 -1.38 -6.66
C THR A 432 1.33 -2.10 -7.16
N ALA A 433 1.75 -1.89 -8.41
CA ALA A 433 3.00 -2.40 -8.94
C ALA A 433 4.21 -1.83 -8.20
N LEU A 434 4.17 -0.54 -7.81
CA LEU A 434 5.17 0.11 -6.95
C LEU A 434 5.22 -0.51 -5.54
N GLU A 435 4.09 -0.91 -4.95
CA GLU A 435 4.07 -1.67 -3.70
C GLU A 435 4.83 -3.00 -3.85
N TYR A 436 4.57 -3.71 -4.95
CA TYR A 436 5.20 -5.01 -5.20
C TYR A 436 6.69 -4.85 -5.53
N LEU A 437 7.08 -3.82 -6.28
CA LEU A 437 8.47 -3.51 -6.56
C LEU A 437 9.24 -3.18 -5.26
N TYR A 438 8.65 -2.37 -4.37
CA TYR A 438 9.21 -2.12 -3.05
C TYR A 438 9.35 -3.41 -2.23
N PHE A 439 8.35 -4.31 -2.27
CA PHE A 439 8.47 -5.64 -1.66
C PHE A 439 9.59 -6.48 -2.29
N PHE A 440 9.80 -6.45 -3.62
CA PHE A 440 10.94 -7.18 -4.18
C PHE A 440 12.27 -6.64 -3.67
N THR A 441 12.40 -5.33 -3.40
CA THR A 441 13.59 -4.83 -2.66
C THR A 441 13.69 -5.33 -1.22
N THR A 442 12.61 -5.83 -0.58
CA THR A 442 12.68 -6.49 0.75
C THR A 442 13.32 -7.86 0.68
N GLU A 443 12.96 -8.67 -0.32
CA GLU A 443 13.40 -10.06 -0.39
C GLU A 443 14.66 -10.24 -1.25
N SER A 444 14.75 -9.59 -2.41
CA SER A 444 15.93 -9.60 -3.29
C SER A 444 15.93 -8.40 -4.24
N PRO A 445 16.83 -7.41 -4.05
CA PRO A 445 16.98 -6.28 -4.97
C PRO A 445 17.21 -6.69 -6.43
N ALA A 446 17.79 -7.86 -6.68
CA ALA A 446 17.96 -8.39 -8.04
C ALA A 446 16.61 -8.62 -8.74
N ILE A 447 15.59 -9.13 -8.04
CA ILE A 447 14.24 -9.32 -8.60
C ILE A 447 13.61 -7.96 -8.95
N ALA A 448 13.79 -6.95 -8.09
CA ALA A 448 13.27 -5.62 -8.35
C ALA A 448 13.91 -4.97 -9.59
N HIS A 449 15.22 -5.08 -9.78
CA HIS A 449 15.89 -4.60 -10.99
C HIS A 449 15.48 -5.36 -12.25
N ILE A 450 15.27 -6.68 -12.17
CA ILE A 450 14.76 -7.47 -13.30
C ILE A 450 13.38 -6.97 -13.73
N ILE A 451 12.46 -6.84 -12.77
CA ILE A 451 11.08 -6.39 -13.03
C ILE A 451 11.02 -4.97 -13.59
N ALA A 452 11.79 -4.03 -13.03
CA ALA A 452 11.84 -2.67 -13.55
C ALA A 452 12.52 -2.55 -14.93
N GLY A 453 13.18 -3.62 -15.39
CA GLY A 453 13.76 -3.73 -16.73
C GLY A 453 12.83 -4.35 -17.78
N TYR A 454 11.65 -4.85 -17.40
CA TYR A 454 10.69 -5.41 -18.37
C TYR A 454 10.11 -4.32 -19.28
N PRO A 455 10.05 -4.51 -20.61
CA PRO A 455 9.35 -3.63 -21.54
C PRO A 455 7.92 -3.27 -21.11
N TRP A 456 7.13 -4.27 -20.69
CA TRP A 456 5.74 -4.08 -20.24
C TRP A 456 5.63 -3.40 -18.87
N PHE A 457 6.69 -3.37 -18.07
CA PHE A 457 6.71 -2.56 -16.85
C PHE A 457 6.92 -1.07 -17.17
N ALA A 458 7.46 -0.74 -18.34
CA ALA A 458 7.77 0.62 -18.75
C ALA A 458 6.66 1.31 -19.57
N ASP A 459 5.82 0.58 -20.30
CA ASP A 459 4.75 1.16 -21.13
C ASP A 459 3.39 1.32 -20.42
N GLY A 460 3.10 0.52 -19.39
CA GLY A 460 1.99 0.72 -18.44
C GLY A 460 1.45 -0.60 -17.89
N ILE A 461 0.95 -0.61 -16.65
CA ILE A 461 0.62 -1.89 -15.97
C ILE A 461 -0.84 -2.31 -16.18
N THR A 462 -1.07 -3.39 -16.94
CA THR A 462 -2.37 -4.03 -17.07
C THR A 462 -2.74 -4.89 -15.85
N ALA A 463 -4.01 -5.34 -15.80
CA ALA A 463 -4.48 -6.25 -14.76
C ALA A 463 -3.83 -7.65 -14.82
N ALA A 464 -3.37 -8.09 -16.00
CA ALA A 464 -2.72 -9.40 -16.16
C ALA A 464 -1.30 -9.37 -15.56
N GLU A 465 -0.52 -8.37 -15.95
CA GLU A 465 0.84 -8.09 -15.48
C GLU A 465 0.88 -7.79 -13.98
N LEU A 466 -0.03 -6.97 -13.46
CA LEU A 466 -0.14 -6.77 -12.01
C LEU A 466 -0.40 -8.09 -11.27
N GLY A 467 -1.22 -8.96 -11.86
CA GLY A 467 -1.41 -10.32 -11.38
C GLY A 467 -0.09 -11.11 -11.37
N ALA A 468 0.71 -11.01 -12.42
CA ALA A 468 1.98 -11.73 -12.53
C ALA A 468 2.98 -11.25 -11.48
N LEU A 469 3.11 -9.93 -11.31
CA LEU A 469 3.87 -9.33 -10.21
C LEU A 469 3.39 -9.85 -8.84
N LYS A 470 2.07 -9.90 -8.63
CA LYS A 470 1.47 -10.45 -7.39
C LYS A 470 1.84 -11.91 -7.17
N ASP A 471 1.93 -12.71 -8.23
CA ASP A 471 2.24 -14.13 -8.13
C ASP A 471 3.73 -14.40 -7.97
N LEU A 472 4.62 -13.66 -8.67
CA LEU A 472 6.06 -13.65 -8.40
C LEU A 472 6.36 -13.23 -6.95
N ARG A 473 5.61 -12.24 -6.43
CA ARG A 473 5.70 -11.76 -5.05
C ARG A 473 5.25 -12.83 -4.05
N ASP A 474 4.12 -13.47 -4.34
CA ASP A 474 3.64 -14.61 -3.55
C ASP A 474 4.65 -15.79 -3.59
N VAL A 475 5.37 -16.03 -4.70
CA VAL A 475 6.48 -17.01 -4.74
C VAL A 475 7.68 -16.54 -3.91
N ALA A 476 8.08 -15.26 -3.99
CA ALA A 476 9.20 -14.72 -3.22
C ALA A 476 8.99 -14.86 -1.69
N THR A 477 7.74 -14.80 -1.20
CA THR A 477 7.43 -15.10 0.22
C THR A 477 7.67 -16.56 0.65
N LEU A 478 7.87 -17.47 -0.30
CA LEU A 478 8.05 -18.91 -0.09
C LEU A 478 9.49 -19.35 -0.42
N ASP A 479 9.99 -18.91 -1.58
CA ASP A 479 11.29 -19.26 -2.14
C ASP A 479 11.78 -18.11 -3.04
N VAL A 480 12.74 -17.34 -2.52
CA VAL A 480 13.33 -16.18 -3.22
C VAL A 480 14.15 -16.61 -4.44
N PRO A 481 15.05 -17.62 -4.39
CA PRO A 481 15.70 -18.18 -5.56
C PRO A 481 14.73 -18.59 -6.69
N LEU A 482 13.63 -19.28 -6.36
CA LEU A 482 12.61 -19.68 -7.34
C LEU A 482 11.95 -18.46 -7.97
N SER A 483 11.52 -17.48 -7.17
CA SER A 483 10.94 -16.23 -7.69
C SER A 483 11.90 -15.50 -8.63
N GLN A 484 13.18 -15.42 -8.27
CA GLN A 484 14.20 -14.81 -9.13
C GLN A 484 14.43 -15.60 -10.43
N SER A 485 14.40 -16.93 -10.38
CA SER A 485 14.50 -17.78 -11.58
C SER A 485 13.29 -17.61 -12.51
N LEU A 486 12.08 -17.45 -11.95
CA LEU A 486 10.86 -17.23 -12.73
C LEU A 486 10.78 -15.80 -13.30
N ALA A 487 11.25 -14.79 -12.57
CA ALA A 487 11.39 -13.43 -13.07
C ALA A 487 12.42 -13.31 -14.21
N SER A 488 13.37 -14.27 -14.32
CA SER A 488 14.42 -14.26 -15.33
C SER A 488 14.05 -15.03 -16.62
N ARG A 489 12.78 -15.42 -16.81
CA ARG A 489 12.30 -16.15 -17.99
C ARG A 489 11.97 -15.21 -19.15
N ASN A 490 12.16 -15.67 -20.39
CA ASN A 490 11.87 -14.85 -21.58
C ASN A 490 10.41 -14.40 -21.60
N TRP A 491 9.48 -15.36 -21.49
CA TRP A 491 8.04 -15.12 -21.34
C TRP A 491 7.63 -14.22 -20.17
N ALA A 492 8.48 -14.09 -19.14
CA ALA A 492 8.23 -13.14 -18.04
C ALA A 492 8.70 -11.71 -18.38
N ILE A 493 9.69 -11.59 -19.26
CA ILE A 493 10.33 -10.35 -19.67
C ILE A 493 9.58 -9.70 -20.84
N ASP A 494 9.28 -10.43 -21.92
CA ASP A 494 8.80 -9.84 -23.17
C ASP A 494 7.30 -9.52 -23.19
N GLY A 495 6.47 -10.27 -22.46
CA GLY A 495 5.09 -9.89 -22.17
C GLY A 495 4.20 -11.05 -21.74
N ILE A 496 3.68 -11.02 -20.51
CA ILE A 496 2.96 -12.17 -19.93
C ILE A 496 1.53 -12.31 -20.49
N ILE A 497 1.33 -13.30 -21.37
CA ILE A 497 0.03 -13.69 -21.91
C ILE A 497 -0.74 -14.65 -20.99
N GLY A 498 -1.96 -15.02 -21.39
CA GLY A 498 -2.90 -15.78 -20.54
C GLY A 498 -2.37 -17.14 -20.05
N ASP A 499 -1.66 -17.88 -20.90
CA ASP A 499 -1.16 -19.22 -20.58
C ASP A 499 0.07 -19.17 -19.67
N GLU A 500 1.05 -18.32 -19.96
CA GLU A 500 2.19 -18.01 -19.08
C GLU A 500 1.73 -17.51 -17.70
N ARG A 501 0.72 -16.64 -17.68
CA ARG A 501 0.08 -16.16 -16.47
C ARG A 501 -0.51 -17.31 -15.65
N PHE A 502 -1.12 -18.29 -16.31
CA PHE A 502 -1.72 -19.48 -15.70
C PHE A 502 -0.66 -20.51 -15.24
N ALA A 503 0.43 -20.67 -15.99
CA ALA A 503 1.61 -21.43 -15.60
C ALA A 503 2.28 -20.87 -14.34
N LEU A 504 2.57 -19.56 -14.30
CA LEU A 504 3.09 -18.87 -13.12
C LEU A 504 2.15 -19.01 -11.91
N TRP A 505 0.83 -18.91 -12.14
CA TRP A 505 -0.17 -19.14 -11.10
C TRP A 505 -0.13 -20.58 -10.56
N SER A 506 0.09 -21.56 -11.44
CA SER A 506 0.18 -22.99 -11.10
C SER A 506 1.46 -23.31 -10.35
N LEU A 507 2.62 -22.81 -10.82
CA LEU A 507 3.93 -22.94 -10.17
C LEU A 507 3.91 -22.32 -8.77
N LYS A 508 3.27 -21.17 -8.57
CA LYS A 508 3.05 -20.59 -7.23
C LYS A 508 2.24 -21.52 -6.32
N HIS A 509 1.19 -22.16 -6.83
CA HIS A 509 0.41 -23.11 -6.03
C HIS A 509 1.17 -24.40 -5.74
N LEU A 510 1.98 -24.88 -6.69
CA LEU A 510 2.90 -25.99 -6.50
C LEU A 510 3.94 -25.65 -5.41
N ALA A 511 4.55 -24.46 -5.45
CA ALA A 511 5.53 -24.01 -4.46
C ALA A 511 4.93 -23.90 -3.04
N ARG A 512 3.65 -23.54 -2.91
CA ARG A 512 2.94 -23.56 -1.61
C ARG A 512 2.75 -24.96 -1.03
N LYS A 513 2.84 -26.01 -1.84
CA LYS A 513 2.64 -27.42 -1.44
C LYS A 513 3.96 -28.17 -1.31
N ASP A 514 4.86 -27.98 -2.28
CA ASP A 514 6.19 -28.56 -2.32
C ASP A 514 7.15 -27.61 -3.08
N PRO A 515 7.91 -26.76 -2.36
CA PRO A 515 8.89 -25.86 -2.97
C PRO A 515 9.97 -26.61 -3.77
N SER A 516 10.33 -27.83 -3.36
CA SER A 516 11.37 -28.62 -4.03
C SER A 516 10.91 -29.11 -5.40
N LEU A 517 9.66 -29.58 -5.48
CA LEU A 517 9.05 -29.98 -6.75
C LEU A 517 8.80 -28.77 -7.66
N ALA A 518 8.34 -27.64 -7.10
CA ALA A 518 8.17 -26.42 -7.88
C ALA A 518 9.49 -25.90 -8.47
N THR A 519 10.60 -26.00 -7.72
CA THR A 519 11.93 -25.63 -8.19
C THR A 519 12.46 -26.59 -9.26
N GLN A 520 12.21 -27.90 -9.10
CA GLN A 520 12.54 -28.90 -10.11
C GLN A 520 11.81 -28.61 -11.43
N VAL A 521 10.48 -28.47 -11.39
CA VAL A 521 9.64 -28.24 -12.58
C VAL A 521 9.94 -26.89 -13.22
N ALA A 522 10.17 -25.85 -12.42
CA ALA A 522 10.60 -24.55 -12.95
C ALA A 522 11.95 -24.60 -13.67
N GLY A 523 12.74 -25.66 -13.52
CA GLY A 523 14.01 -25.90 -14.21
C GLY A 523 13.88 -26.69 -15.53
N TYR A 524 12.67 -27.08 -15.95
CA TYR A 524 12.48 -27.86 -17.19
C TYR A 524 12.71 -26.99 -18.44
N PRO A 525 13.11 -27.59 -19.59
CA PRO A 525 13.42 -26.85 -20.82
C PRO A 525 12.22 -26.02 -21.29
N TRP A 526 11.05 -26.65 -21.38
CA TRP A 526 9.76 -26.05 -21.77
C TRP A 526 9.16 -25.05 -20.76
N VAL A 527 9.74 -24.93 -19.55
CA VAL A 527 9.41 -23.83 -18.60
C VAL A 527 10.38 -22.66 -18.78
N SER A 528 11.48 -22.88 -19.51
CA SER A 528 12.60 -21.95 -19.65
C SER A 528 12.58 -21.12 -20.93
N ASP A 529 11.80 -21.53 -21.93
CA ASP A 529 11.60 -20.88 -23.24
C ASP A 529 10.32 -20.01 -23.24
N ASP A 530 9.20 -20.49 -23.80
CA ASP A 530 7.91 -19.80 -23.96
C ASP A 530 6.78 -20.79 -23.60
N ILE A 531 5.78 -20.36 -22.81
CA ILE A 531 4.73 -21.29 -22.34
C ILE A 531 3.56 -21.37 -23.33
N THR A 532 3.36 -22.53 -23.92
CA THR A 532 2.14 -22.88 -24.66
C THR A 532 0.96 -23.17 -23.74
N SER A 533 -0.25 -23.17 -24.32
CA SER A 533 -1.45 -23.61 -23.61
C SER A 533 -1.33 -25.06 -23.09
N HIS A 534 -0.60 -25.95 -23.77
CA HIS A 534 -0.50 -27.35 -23.35
C HIS A 534 0.31 -27.49 -22.06
N GLU A 535 1.44 -26.81 -21.99
CA GLU A 535 2.34 -26.73 -20.83
C GLU A 535 1.66 -26.05 -19.63
N ALA A 536 0.95 -24.95 -19.86
CA ALA A 536 0.21 -24.25 -18.81
C ALA A 536 -0.88 -25.14 -18.17
N TRP A 537 -1.59 -25.94 -18.97
CA TRP A 537 -2.55 -26.92 -18.46
C TRP A 537 -1.89 -28.12 -17.77
N ALA A 538 -0.78 -28.65 -18.29
CA ALA A 538 -0.03 -29.72 -17.65
C ALA A 538 0.53 -29.31 -16.27
N LEU A 539 1.02 -28.08 -16.12
CA LEU A 539 1.40 -27.51 -14.83
C LEU A 539 0.22 -27.44 -13.86
N ASN A 540 -0.97 -27.06 -14.33
CA ASN A 540 -2.16 -27.05 -13.48
C ASN A 540 -2.54 -28.47 -13.02
N TYR A 541 -2.55 -29.45 -13.92
CA TYR A 541 -2.88 -30.84 -13.56
C TYR A 541 -1.82 -31.45 -12.64
N LEU A 542 -0.53 -31.17 -12.85
CA LEU A 542 0.53 -31.58 -11.92
C LEU A 542 0.32 -30.98 -10.52
N LYS A 543 -0.06 -29.70 -10.45
CA LYS A 543 -0.41 -29.00 -9.20
C LYS A 543 -1.64 -29.63 -8.52
N ASP A 544 -2.61 -30.15 -9.26
CA ASP A 544 -3.76 -30.90 -8.72
C ASP A 544 -3.36 -32.31 -8.25
N LEU A 545 -2.57 -33.05 -9.05
CA LEU A 545 -2.03 -34.36 -8.71
C LEU A 545 -1.19 -34.32 -7.41
N GLN A 546 -0.27 -33.36 -7.30
CA GLN A 546 0.54 -33.14 -6.09
C GLN A 546 -0.31 -32.78 -4.85
N ALA A 547 -1.50 -32.19 -5.06
CA ALA A 547 -2.43 -31.88 -3.96
C ALA A 547 -3.28 -33.10 -3.55
N LEU A 548 -3.50 -34.07 -4.45
CA LEU A 548 -4.19 -35.34 -4.17
C LEU A 548 -3.24 -36.36 -3.52
N ASP A 549 -2.06 -36.60 -4.11
CA ASP A 549 -1.02 -37.49 -3.58
C ASP A 549 0.38 -37.03 -3.98
N ALA A 550 1.19 -36.73 -2.98
CA ALA A 550 2.54 -36.18 -3.17
C ALA A 550 3.56 -37.19 -3.76
N THR A 551 3.22 -38.49 -3.83
CA THR A 551 4.05 -39.49 -4.51
C THR A 551 3.72 -39.48 -6.00
N LEU A 552 2.43 -39.55 -6.33
CA LEU A 552 1.92 -39.48 -7.69
C LEU A 552 2.35 -38.20 -8.42
N GLY A 553 2.23 -37.03 -7.77
CA GLY A 553 2.72 -35.76 -8.35
C GLY A 553 4.22 -35.80 -8.69
N LYS A 554 5.05 -36.35 -7.79
CA LYS A 554 6.49 -36.51 -8.03
C LYS A 554 6.81 -37.54 -9.11
N THR A 555 6.06 -38.65 -9.19
CA THR A 555 6.21 -39.64 -10.26
C THR A 555 5.89 -39.03 -11.61
N VAL A 556 4.75 -38.34 -11.75
CA VAL A 556 4.32 -37.73 -13.01
C VAL A 556 5.28 -36.63 -13.46
N ALA A 557 5.76 -35.79 -12.54
CA ALA A 557 6.77 -34.80 -12.86
C ALA A 557 8.12 -35.40 -13.31
N GLY A 558 8.40 -36.67 -12.99
CA GLY A 558 9.64 -37.36 -13.34
C GLY A 558 9.58 -38.21 -14.61
N LEU A 559 8.44 -38.26 -15.32
CA LEU A 559 8.32 -38.96 -16.60
C LEU A 559 9.16 -38.25 -17.67
N SER A 560 9.85 -38.99 -18.56
CA SER A 560 10.84 -38.38 -19.47
C SER A 560 10.21 -37.33 -20.39
N TRP A 561 9.10 -37.68 -21.02
CA TRP A 561 8.33 -36.75 -21.85
C TRP A 561 7.84 -35.53 -21.07
N PHE A 562 7.47 -35.69 -19.78
CA PHE A 562 7.05 -34.55 -18.95
C PHE A 562 8.22 -33.61 -18.61
N VAL A 563 9.45 -34.15 -18.50
CA VAL A 563 10.66 -33.36 -18.29
C VAL A 563 11.12 -32.67 -19.57
N ASP A 564 11.01 -33.33 -20.72
CA ASP A 564 11.60 -32.87 -21.98
C ASP A 564 10.72 -31.85 -22.74
N GLU A 565 9.48 -32.19 -23.11
CA GLU A 565 8.56 -31.34 -23.89
C GLU A 565 7.09 -31.77 -23.69
N ILE A 566 6.16 -30.83 -23.48
CA ILE A 566 4.72 -31.12 -23.31
C ILE A 566 3.93 -30.73 -24.56
N ASP A 567 3.62 -31.72 -25.37
CA ASP A 567 2.67 -31.59 -26.48
C ASP A 567 1.21 -31.80 -26.03
N GLU A 568 0.28 -31.84 -26.99
CA GLU A 568 -1.12 -32.16 -26.71
C GLU A 568 -1.29 -33.56 -26.10
N GLN A 569 -0.48 -34.54 -26.53
CA GLN A 569 -0.59 -35.92 -26.05
C GLN A 569 -0.11 -36.07 -24.59
N GLY A 570 1.02 -35.47 -24.25
CA GLY A 570 1.52 -35.37 -22.89
C GLY A 570 0.50 -34.69 -21.98
N ARG A 571 0.00 -33.51 -22.37
CA ARG A 571 -1.04 -32.78 -21.63
C ARG A 571 -2.29 -33.62 -21.36
N LEU A 572 -2.84 -34.28 -22.38
CA LEU A 572 -4.01 -35.16 -22.26
C LEU A 572 -3.74 -36.35 -21.32
N THR A 573 -2.55 -36.91 -21.34
CA THR A 573 -2.18 -38.02 -20.44
C THR A 573 -2.13 -37.57 -18.98
N VAL A 574 -1.60 -36.37 -18.68
CA VAL A 574 -1.63 -35.79 -17.32
C VAL A 574 -3.07 -35.48 -16.89
N GLU A 575 -3.92 -34.98 -17.80
CA GLU A 575 -5.36 -34.77 -17.56
C GLU A 575 -6.06 -36.07 -17.15
N ILE A 576 -5.87 -37.15 -17.93
CA ILE A 576 -6.48 -38.47 -17.65
C ILE A 576 -5.95 -39.04 -16.33
N LEU A 577 -4.65 -38.95 -16.04
CA LEU A 577 -4.10 -39.37 -14.74
C LEU A 577 -4.69 -38.56 -13.58
N ALA A 578 -4.92 -37.26 -13.75
CA ALA A 578 -5.57 -36.41 -12.75
C ALA A 578 -7.05 -36.77 -12.54
N ASP A 579 -7.77 -37.16 -13.60
CA ASP A 579 -9.16 -37.62 -13.49
C ASP A 579 -9.27 -39.01 -12.84
N ILE A 580 -8.39 -39.96 -13.21
CA ILE A 580 -8.28 -41.25 -12.51
C ILE A 580 -7.94 -41.01 -11.03
N ALA A 581 -6.99 -40.11 -10.71
CA ALA A 581 -6.58 -39.84 -9.34
C ALA A 581 -7.70 -39.25 -8.45
N LYS A 582 -8.65 -38.50 -9.02
CA LYS A 582 -9.84 -38.00 -8.31
C LYS A 582 -10.82 -39.12 -7.94
N LEU A 583 -10.81 -40.22 -8.68
CA LEU A 583 -11.70 -41.38 -8.50
C LEU A 583 -11.02 -42.49 -7.66
N ASP A 584 -9.77 -42.82 -7.99
CA ASP A 584 -8.93 -43.79 -7.29
C ASP A 584 -7.44 -43.42 -7.43
N VAL A 585 -6.90 -42.83 -6.36
CA VAL A 585 -5.51 -42.36 -6.32
C VAL A 585 -4.48 -43.49 -6.27
N ASP A 586 -4.85 -44.66 -5.75
CA ASP A 586 -3.95 -45.82 -5.71
C ASP A 586 -3.80 -46.44 -7.10
N LEU A 587 -4.89 -46.51 -7.87
CA LEU A 587 -4.85 -46.89 -9.28
C LEU A 587 -4.03 -45.88 -10.10
N ALA A 588 -4.26 -44.58 -9.95
CA ALA A 588 -3.44 -43.57 -10.65
C ALA A 588 -1.95 -43.70 -10.34
N ARG A 589 -1.59 -43.99 -9.07
CA ARG A 589 -0.19 -44.25 -8.66
C ARG A 589 0.39 -45.52 -9.28
N ALA A 590 -0.41 -46.56 -9.46
CA ALA A 590 0.01 -47.79 -10.15
C ALA A 590 0.20 -47.59 -11.67
N LEU A 591 -0.68 -46.80 -12.30
CA LEU A 591 -0.56 -46.46 -13.72
C LEU A 591 0.67 -45.58 -13.99
N ALA A 592 0.93 -44.57 -13.14
CA ALA A 592 2.04 -43.64 -13.29
C ALA A 592 3.44 -44.27 -13.28
N VAL A 593 3.58 -45.53 -12.85
CA VAL A 593 4.85 -46.28 -12.83
C VAL A 593 4.92 -47.38 -13.91
N LEU A 594 3.95 -47.45 -14.83
CA LEU A 594 3.97 -48.43 -15.91
C LEU A 594 5.15 -48.20 -16.87
N PRO A 595 5.82 -49.27 -17.36
CA PRO A 595 7.06 -49.13 -18.12
C PRO A 595 6.92 -48.30 -19.40
N TRP A 596 5.81 -48.48 -20.13
CA TRP A 596 5.56 -47.75 -21.39
C TRP A 596 5.28 -46.26 -21.15
N LEU A 597 4.61 -45.91 -20.04
CA LEU A 597 4.32 -44.53 -19.66
C LEU A 597 5.58 -43.72 -19.27
N GLN A 598 6.72 -44.39 -19.04
CA GLN A 598 8.01 -43.74 -18.77
C GLN A 598 8.70 -43.18 -20.03
N PHE A 599 8.22 -43.49 -21.23
CA PHE A 599 8.83 -43.13 -22.52
C PHE A 599 7.85 -42.37 -23.42
N GLU A 600 8.22 -42.10 -24.68
CA GLU A 600 7.35 -41.45 -25.67
C GLU A 600 5.98 -42.15 -25.77
N LEU A 601 4.92 -41.35 -25.63
CA LEU A 601 3.54 -41.82 -25.61
C LEU A 601 3.04 -42.18 -27.02
N THR A 602 2.35 -43.32 -27.14
CA THR A 602 1.57 -43.64 -28.34
C THR A 602 0.11 -43.20 -28.19
N SER A 603 -0.55 -42.95 -29.32
CA SER A 603 -2.00 -42.65 -29.36
C SER A 603 -2.84 -43.77 -28.75
N ASP A 604 -2.43 -45.04 -28.92
CA ASP A 604 -3.18 -46.21 -28.44
C ASP A 604 -3.11 -46.34 -26.91
N GLU A 605 -1.96 -46.04 -26.31
CA GLU A 605 -1.77 -45.98 -24.86
C GLU A 605 -2.62 -44.90 -24.19
N GLN A 606 -2.68 -43.70 -24.80
CA GLN A 606 -3.55 -42.63 -24.31
C GLN A 606 -5.04 -43.02 -24.41
N VAL A 607 -5.46 -43.63 -25.51
CA VAL A 607 -6.83 -44.13 -25.68
C VAL A 607 -7.15 -45.22 -24.66
N ALA A 608 -6.21 -46.11 -24.36
CA ALA A 608 -6.39 -47.13 -23.32
C ALA A 608 -6.53 -46.52 -21.92
N LEU A 609 -5.72 -45.51 -21.56
CA LEU A 609 -5.88 -44.76 -20.30
C LEU A 609 -7.25 -44.07 -20.24
N ARG A 610 -7.71 -43.47 -21.35
CA ARG A 610 -9.02 -42.81 -21.40
C ARG A 610 -10.17 -43.80 -21.19
N HIS A 611 -10.13 -44.95 -21.87
CA HIS A 611 -11.10 -46.01 -21.67
C HIS A 611 -11.06 -46.61 -20.26
N LEU A 612 -9.89 -46.70 -19.63
CA LEU A 612 -9.77 -47.12 -18.24
C LEU A 612 -10.41 -46.09 -17.28
N SER A 613 -10.24 -44.79 -17.55
CA SER A 613 -10.92 -43.71 -16.81
C SER A 613 -12.45 -43.76 -16.98
N ASP A 614 -12.94 -43.91 -18.21
CA ASP A 614 -14.38 -44.06 -18.49
C ASP A 614 -14.97 -45.30 -17.82
N LEU A 615 -14.22 -46.41 -17.81
CA LEU A 615 -14.59 -47.66 -17.15
C LEU A 615 -14.58 -47.51 -15.63
N LEU A 616 -13.64 -46.77 -15.04
CA LEU A 616 -13.59 -46.49 -13.60
C LEU A 616 -14.82 -45.71 -13.11
N ILE A 617 -15.42 -44.86 -13.96
CA ILE A 617 -16.68 -44.16 -13.68
C ILE A 617 -17.89 -45.12 -13.72
N GLN A 618 -17.86 -46.11 -14.63
CA GLN A 618 -19.00 -47.01 -14.89
C GLN A 618 -19.02 -48.25 -13.99
N ASP A 619 -17.86 -48.91 -13.84
CA ASP A 619 -17.64 -50.10 -13.01
C ASP A 619 -16.21 -50.08 -12.43
N PRO A 620 -16.03 -49.53 -11.21
CA PRO A 620 -14.73 -49.46 -10.56
C PRO A 620 -14.09 -50.83 -10.27
N VAL A 621 -14.88 -51.91 -10.21
CA VAL A 621 -14.35 -53.25 -9.95
C VAL A 621 -13.77 -53.83 -11.23
N LEU A 622 -14.48 -53.69 -12.35
CA LEU A 622 -13.99 -54.10 -13.66
C LEU A 622 -12.79 -53.26 -14.11
N ALA A 623 -12.77 -51.95 -13.82
CA ALA A 623 -11.61 -51.09 -14.09
C ALA A 623 -10.33 -51.61 -13.45
N LYS A 624 -10.37 -52.00 -12.16
CA LYS A 624 -9.21 -52.58 -11.46
C LYS A 624 -8.79 -53.95 -12.01
N GLN A 625 -9.76 -54.77 -12.41
CA GLN A 625 -9.46 -56.04 -13.07
C GLN A 625 -8.78 -55.83 -14.42
N VAL A 626 -9.14 -54.77 -15.16
CA VAL A 626 -8.54 -54.40 -16.44
C VAL A 626 -7.14 -53.81 -16.25
N SER A 627 -6.90 -52.96 -15.25
CA SER A 627 -5.56 -52.43 -14.97
C SER A 627 -4.54 -53.49 -14.59
N ASP A 628 -4.99 -54.59 -13.98
CA ASP A 628 -4.14 -55.73 -13.62
C ASP A 628 -3.88 -56.70 -14.80
N MET A 629 -4.46 -56.46 -15.99
CA MET A 629 -4.26 -57.33 -17.15
C MET A 629 -2.89 -57.13 -17.81
N ALA A 630 -2.31 -58.23 -18.28
CA ALA A 630 -0.96 -58.26 -18.84
C ALA A 630 -0.71 -57.16 -19.89
N PHE A 631 -1.62 -56.97 -20.86
CA PHE A 631 -1.47 -55.99 -21.94
C PHE A 631 -1.29 -54.55 -21.43
N LEU A 632 -2.02 -54.15 -20.38
CA LEU A 632 -1.87 -52.84 -19.74
C LEU A 632 -0.58 -52.76 -18.91
N THR A 633 -0.14 -53.86 -18.29
CA THR A 633 1.04 -53.86 -17.42
C THR A 633 2.38 -53.94 -18.16
N SER A 634 2.42 -54.49 -19.39
CA SER A 634 3.68 -54.74 -20.12
C SER A 634 3.93 -53.81 -21.31
N SER A 635 3.01 -53.75 -22.28
CA SER A 635 3.11 -52.98 -23.54
C SER A 635 1.90 -53.32 -24.42
N PHE A 636 1.48 -52.37 -25.25
CA PHE A 636 0.45 -52.58 -26.30
C PHE A 636 1.02 -53.13 -27.62
N GLU A 637 2.35 -53.26 -27.77
CA GLU A 637 3.02 -53.64 -29.03
C GLU A 637 3.34 -55.15 -29.16
N VAL A 638 2.70 -56.04 -28.37
CA VAL A 638 3.02 -57.48 -28.26
C VAL A 638 1.97 -58.40 -28.89
#